data_AF-A0A2Z6PKW2-F1
#
_entry.id   AF-A0A2Z6PKW2-F1
#
_cell.length_a   1.000
_cell.length_b   1.000
_cell.length_c   1.000
_cell.angle_alpha   90.00
_cell.angle_beta   90.00
_cell.angle_gamma   90.00
#
_symmetry.space_group_name_H-M   'P 1'
#
loop_
_entity.id
_entity.type
_entity.pdbx_description
1 polymer ?
#
loop_
_entity_poly.entity_id
_entity_poly.type
_entity_poly.pdbx_seq_one_letter_code
_entity_poly.pdbx_strand_id
1 'polypeptide(L)'
;MGDIVKQILTKPIQLADQVTKAADEASSFKQECNELKSKTEKLAGLLRQAARASSDLYERPTKRIIEETEQVLEKSLSLVQKCRANGIMKRVFTIIPAAAFRKTSSHLENSIGDVSWLLRVSAPADDRGGEYLGLPPIAANEPILCFIWEQIAILYTGSMEDRSDAAASLVSLARGSVRYGKLIIEEGGVGPLLKLIKEGNIDGQENAARAIGLLGRDDECVEHMIHVGVCSVFGKILKEGPMKVQGVVAWAVSELAANYPKCQDLFAQHNIIRLLVGHLAFETVEEHSKYAIVSMKPTSIHAVVMASNNSNSNSNLNPKKGNENEDVGVGVGGGNNKQGRISHHPLGERPRNLHRVITSTMAIHAASKQSNEGNDLANSYTPPNSNGLGNGGGKQGNHGNHQRNYSHSGINMKGRESEDPDIKATMKEMAARALWHLAKDNVVICRSITESRALLCFAVLLEKGPEAVQYNSAMALMEITAVAEKDAELRKSAFKPNSPACKAVVDQVLKIIEKADSDLLIPCVRVIGNLARTFKATETRMIGPLVKLLDEREAEVSREASIALKKFAGSENYLHVDHSKAIISAGGAKHLIQLVYFGEQMVQIPALVLLSYIALHVPDSEELALAEVLGVLEWASKQSFMQHDETLETLLQEAKSRLELYQSRGSRGFHHKLHQ
;
A
#
# COMPACT_ATOMS: atom_id res chain seq x y z
N MET A 1 -23.81 24.17 1.29
CA MET A 1 -23.16 24.34 2.61
C MET A 1 -23.62 25.63 3.27
N GLY A 2 -23.23 26.82 2.78
CA GLY A 2 -23.60 28.10 3.43
C GLY A 2 -25.09 28.29 3.76
N ASP A 3 -26.02 27.77 2.95
CA ASP A 3 -27.46 27.91 3.23
C ASP A 3 -27.93 27.14 4.48
N ILE A 4 -27.29 26.01 4.83
CA ILE A 4 -27.57 25.26 6.07
C ILE A 4 -27.10 26.10 7.27
N VAL A 5 -25.90 26.68 7.18
CA VAL A 5 -25.33 27.53 8.22
C VAL A 5 -26.17 28.81 8.42
N LYS A 6 -26.67 29.43 7.34
CA LYS A 6 -27.63 30.55 7.42
C LYS A 6 -28.94 30.17 8.11
N GLN A 7 -29.48 28.97 7.83
CA GLN A 7 -30.70 28.48 8.49
C GLN A 7 -30.46 28.30 10.00
N ILE A 8 -29.37 27.65 10.39
CA ILE A 8 -28.98 27.45 11.80
C ILE A 8 -28.83 28.79 12.54
N LEU A 9 -28.25 29.81 11.90
CA LEU A 9 -28.05 31.14 12.50
C LEU A 9 -29.33 31.99 12.61
N THR A 10 -30.41 31.65 11.90
CA THR A 10 -31.61 32.51 11.82
C THR A 10 -32.37 32.58 13.15
N LYS A 11 -32.62 31.44 13.81
CA LYS A 11 -33.33 31.39 15.10
C LYS A 11 -32.62 32.15 16.23
N PRO A 12 -31.30 32.00 16.47
CA PRO A 12 -30.62 32.74 17.52
C PRO A 12 -30.52 34.25 17.25
N ILE A 13 -30.43 34.71 16.00
CA ILE A 13 -30.53 36.15 15.69
C ILE A 13 -31.91 36.69 16.11
N GLN A 14 -33.00 35.97 15.78
CA GLN A 14 -34.36 36.36 16.17
C GLN A 14 -34.56 36.35 17.68
N LEU A 15 -33.99 35.37 18.39
CA LEU A 15 -34.05 35.30 19.85
C LEU A 15 -33.28 36.46 20.51
N ALA A 16 -32.11 36.83 19.98
CA ALA A 16 -31.35 37.95 20.49
C ALA A 16 -32.13 39.27 20.35
N ASP A 17 -32.77 39.51 19.20
CA ASP A 17 -33.63 40.68 18.99
C ASP A 17 -34.86 40.68 19.92
N GLN A 18 -35.44 39.50 20.20
CA GLN A 18 -36.51 39.35 21.19
C GLN A 18 -36.06 39.64 22.62
N VAL A 19 -34.85 39.24 23.03
CA VAL A 19 -34.27 39.53 24.35
C VAL A 19 -34.04 41.03 24.52
N THR A 20 -33.44 41.68 23.51
CA THR A 20 -33.21 43.14 23.49
C THR A 20 -34.53 43.90 23.68
N LYS A 21 -35.57 43.56 22.88
CA LYS A 21 -36.90 44.14 23.03
C LYS A 21 -37.58 43.75 24.36
N ALA A 22 -37.30 42.55 24.90
CA ALA A 22 -37.82 42.14 26.19
C ALA A 22 -37.29 43.03 27.32
N ALA A 23 -36.02 43.43 27.25
CA ALA A 23 -35.33 44.23 28.25
C ALA A 23 -35.79 45.68 28.28
N ASP A 24 -36.05 46.29 27.11
CA ASP A 24 -36.58 47.67 27.04
C ASP A 24 -37.98 47.81 27.68
N GLU A 25 -38.79 46.75 27.65
CA GLU A 25 -40.12 46.70 28.27
C GLU A 25 -40.08 46.24 29.75
N ALA A 26 -38.90 46.13 30.38
CA ALA A 26 -38.75 45.70 31.77
C ALA A 26 -39.18 46.79 32.78
N SER A 27 -40.03 46.40 33.73
CA SER A 27 -40.55 47.30 34.78
C SER A 27 -39.83 47.18 36.12
N SER A 28 -39.17 46.04 36.37
CA SER A 28 -38.34 45.74 37.54
C SER A 28 -36.94 45.28 37.09
N PHE A 29 -35.94 45.31 37.99
CA PHE A 29 -34.55 44.91 37.71
C PHE A 29 -33.96 45.59 36.45
N LYS A 30 -34.18 46.90 36.31
CA LYS A 30 -33.85 47.66 35.10
C LYS A 30 -32.34 47.71 34.82
N GLN A 31 -31.51 47.80 35.85
CA GLN A 31 -30.05 47.85 35.68
C GLN A 31 -29.53 46.51 35.13
N GLU A 32 -29.99 45.42 35.71
CA GLU A 32 -29.63 44.06 35.30
C GLU A 32 -30.18 43.72 33.91
N CYS A 33 -31.40 44.15 33.59
CA CYS A 33 -31.96 43.99 32.24
C CYS A 33 -31.18 44.80 31.19
N ASN A 34 -30.72 46.01 31.51
CA ASN A 34 -29.87 46.82 30.63
C ASN A 34 -28.48 46.19 30.40
N GLU A 35 -27.90 45.54 31.41
CA GLU A 35 -26.66 44.78 31.25
C GLU A 35 -26.85 43.59 30.29
N LEU A 36 -27.89 42.78 30.50
CA LEU A 36 -28.23 41.66 29.62
C LEU A 36 -28.53 42.13 28.18
N LYS A 37 -29.20 43.29 28.03
CA LYS A 37 -29.47 43.91 26.73
C LYS A 37 -28.17 44.22 25.98
N SER A 38 -27.25 44.97 26.60
CA SER A 38 -25.98 45.37 25.98
C SER A 38 -25.16 44.17 25.47
N LYS A 39 -25.06 43.12 26.29
CA LYS A 39 -24.41 41.86 25.90
C LYS A 39 -25.13 41.18 24.74
N THR A 40 -26.46 41.14 24.78
CA THR A 40 -27.25 40.50 23.72
C THR A 40 -27.19 41.27 22.40
N GLU A 41 -27.12 42.60 22.41
CA GLU A 41 -26.89 43.43 21.23
C GLU A 41 -25.51 43.16 20.60
N LYS A 42 -24.45 43.05 21.41
CA LYS A 42 -23.10 42.63 20.95
C LYS A 42 -23.13 41.24 20.31
N LEU A 43 -23.77 40.27 20.96
CA LEU A 43 -23.94 38.91 20.46
C LEU A 43 -24.75 38.88 19.14
N ALA A 44 -25.83 39.64 19.03
CA ALA A 44 -26.62 39.78 17.81
C ALA A 44 -25.81 40.42 16.66
N GLY A 45 -24.86 41.30 16.97
CA GLY A 45 -23.88 41.81 16.01
C GLY A 45 -23.00 40.70 15.44
N LEU A 46 -22.39 39.90 16.31
CA LEU A 46 -21.52 38.77 15.94
C LEU A 46 -22.28 37.68 15.15
N LEU A 47 -23.49 37.30 15.59
CA LEU A 47 -24.32 36.33 14.88
C LEU A 47 -24.68 36.78 13.46
N ARG A 48 -24.91 38.09 13.25
CA ARG A 48 -25.12 38.66 11.91
C ARG A 48 -23.85 38.70 11.06
N GLN A 49 -22.68 38.88 11.65
CA GLN A 49 -21.39 38.72 10.96
C GLN A 49 -21.20 37.26 10.51
N ALA A 50 -21.47 36.31 11.41
CA ALA A 50 -21.43 34.88 11.12
C ALA A 50 -22.39 34.50 9.98
N ALA A 51 -23.60 35.05 9.95
CA ALA A 51 -24.56 34.80 8.88
C ALA A 51 -24.09 35.36 7.52
N ARG A 52 -23.30 36.44 7.50
CA ARG A 52 -22.67 36.97 6.27
C ARG A 52 -21.51 36.09 5.81
N ALA A 53 -20.65 35.65 6.74
CA ALA A 53 -19.50 34.77 6.49
C ALA A 53 -19.85 33.26 6.38
N SER A 54 -21.14 32.91 6.37
CA SER A 54 -21.67 31.53 6.43
C SER A 54 -21.12 30.52 5.41
N SER A 55 -20.52 30.97 4.30
CA SER A 55 -19.82 30.11 3.32
C SER A 55 -18.50 29.56 3.84
N ASP A 56 -17.85 30.29 4.73
CA ASP A 56 -16.45 30.12 5.12
C ASP A 56 -16.32 29.72 6.61
N LEU A 57 -17.44 29.69 7.33
CA LEU A 57 -17.51 29.22 8.72
C LEU A 57 -17.17 27.73 8.84
N TYR A 58 -16.37 27.42 9.84
CA TYR A 58 -16.06 26.03 10.20
C TYR A 58 -17.31 25.32 10.76
N GLU A 59 -17.94 24.49 9.93
CA GLU A 59 -19.28 23.91 10.14
C GLU A 59 -19.45 23.17 11.47
N ARG A 60 -18.44 22.37 11.88
CA ARG A 60 -18.52 21.49 13.05
C ARG A 60 -18.59 22.26 14.38
N PRO A 61 -17.65 23.16 14.72
CA PRO A 61 -17.83 24.05 15.87
C PRO A 61 -19.06 24.95 15.73
N THR A 62 -19.37 25.42 14.51
CA THR A 62 -20.54 26.30 14.28
C THR A 62 -21.81 25.67 14.81
N LYS A 63 -22.09 24.40 14.50
CA LYS A 63 -23.30 23.74 15.00
C LYS A 63 -23.37 23.74 16.53
N ARG A 64 -22.31 23.30 17.20
CA ARG A 64 -22.25 23.18 18.68
C ARG A 64 -22.33 24.55 19.38
N ILE A 65 -21.59 25.54 18.88
CA ILE A 65 -21.58 26.92 19.42
C ILE A 65 -22.95 27.58 19.27
N ILE A 66 -23.61 27.41 18.12
CA ILE A 66 -24.88 28.08 17.84
C ILE A 66 -26.04 27.40 18.58
N GLU A 67 -26.03 26.07 18.74
CA GLU A 67 -27.00 25.35 19.59
C GLU A 67 -26.91 25.77 21.07
N GLU A 68 -25.70 25.95 21.62
CA GLU A 68 -25.55 26.44 23.01
C GLU A 68 -25.96 27.93 23.14
N THR A 69 -25.55 28.76 22.18
CA THR A 69 -25.93 30.18 22.11
C THR A 69 -27.45 30.35 22.07
N GLU A 70 -28.16 29.53 21.29
CA GLU A 70 -29.61 29.50 21.23
C GLU A 70 -30.24 29.21 22.60
N GLN A 71 -29.78 28.18 23.30
CA GLN A 71 -30.27 27.86 24.65
C GLN A 71 -30.00 28.97 25.68
N VAL A 72 -28.85 29.65 25.58
CA VAL A 72 -28.52 30.79 26.44
C VAL A 72 -29.47 31.96 26.16
N LEU A 73 -29.80 32.22 24.90
CA LEU A 73 -30.75 33.26 24.51
C LEU A 73 -32.19 32.94 24.93
N GLU A 74 -32.65 31.69 24.81
CA GLU A 74 -33.96 31.25 25.31
C GLU A 74 -34.07 31.41 26.84
N LYS A 75 -33.03 31.00 27.58
CA LYS A 75 -32.95 31.19 29.04
C LYS A 75 -32.96 32.68 29.41
N SER A 76 -32.21 33.51 28.67
CA SER A 76 -32.17 34.97 28.84
C SER A 76 -33.53 35.61 28.59
N LEU A 77 -34.21 35.22 27.51
CA LEU A 77 -35.55 35.70 27.19
C LEU A 77 -36.55 35.36 28.29
N SER A 78 -36.51 34.12 28.79
CA SER A 78 -37.37 33.66 29.89
C SER A 78 -37.16 34.42 31.21
N LEU A 79 -35.94 34.92 31.47
CA LEU A 79 -35.59 35.70 32.66
C LEU A 79 -36.08 37.15 32.50
N VAL A 80 -35.78 37.77 31.36
CA VAL A 80 -36.15 39.17 31.08
C VAL A 80 -37.66 39.32 30.94
N GLN A 81 -38.38 38.36 30.35
CA GLN A 81 -39.84 38.35 30.30
C GLN A 81 -40.51 38.35 31.69
N LYS A 82 -39.89 37.77 32.72
CA LYS A 82 -40.38 37.81 34.11
C LYS A 82 -40.29 39.21 34.74
N CYS A 83 -39.52 40.12 34.14
CA CYS A 83 -39.35 41.51 34.60
C CYS A 83 -40.37 42.48 33.97
N ARG A 84 -41.15 42.02 32.97
CA ARG A 84 -42.23 42.79 32.32
C ARG A 84 -43.47 42.90 33.22
N ALA A 85 -44.21 44.00 33.06
CA ALA A 85 -45.35 44.38 33.89
C ALA A 85 -46.66 43.59 33.59
N ASN A 86 -46.66 42.26 33.74
CA ASN A 86 -47.83 41.43 33.48
C ASN A 86 -48.85 41.41 34.65
N GLY A 87 -49.43 42.57 34.94
CA GLY A 87 -50.52 42.76 35.91
C GLY A 87 -50.11 42.75 37.38
N ILE A 88 -50.99 43.30 38.23
CA ILE A 88 -50.73 43.49 39.67
C ILE A 88 -50.53 42.15 40.39
N MET A 89 -51.31 41.11 40.05
CA MET A 89 -51.25 39.81 40.73
C MET A 89 -49.93 39.04 40.52
N LYS A 90 -49.23 39.17 39.38
CA LYS A 90 -47.95 38.46 39.17
C LYS A 90 -46.74 39.19 39.76
N ARG A 91 -46.83 40.50 39.99
CA ARG A 91 -45.74 41.29 40.63
C ARG A 91 -45.41 40.82 42.04
N VAL A 92 -46.38 40.30 42.79
CA VAL A 92 -46.21 39.89 44.20
C VAL A 92 -45.58 38.49 44.34
N PHE A 93 -45.65 37.65 43.30
CA PHE A 93 -45.22 36.23 43.37
C PHE A 93 -43.94 35.91 42.58
N THR A 94 -43.33 36.88 41.90
CA THR A 94 -42.17 36.64 41.02
C THR A 94 -40.85 36.94 41.74
N ILE A 95 -40.37 35.99 42.54
CA ILE A 95 -39.04 36.07 43.18
C ILE A 95 -37.97 35.70 42.16
N ILE A 96 -37.11 36.65 41.78
CA ILE A 96 -35.94 36.42 40.92
C ILE A 96 -34.67 36.56 41.77
N PRO A 97 -33.89 35.49 41.99
CA PRO A 97 -32.62 35.59 42.71
C PRO A 97 -31.60 36.42 41.92
N ALA A 98 -30.86 37.31 42.58
CA ALA A 98 -29.77 38.08 41.95
C ALA A 98 -28.64 37.19 41.38
N ALA A 99 -28.55 35.92 41.81
CA ALA A 99 -27.69 34.92 41.20
C ALA A 99 -28.13 34.52 39.76
N ALA A 100 -29.42 34.61 39.44
CA ALA A 100 -29.94 34.29 38.10
C ALA A 100 -29.45 35.31 37.07
N PHE A 101 -29.53 36.61 37.35
CA PHE A 101 -28.99 37.65 36.46
C PHE A 101 -27.48 37.51 36.26
N ARG A 102 -26.70 37.32 37.34
CA ARG A 102 -25.25 37.10 37.24
C ARG A 102 -24.90 35.86 36.42
N LYS A 103 -25.61 34.74 36.61
CA LYS A 103 -25.42 33.52 35.83
C LYS A 103 -25.76 33.72 34.36
N THR A 104 -26.88 34.38 34.04
CA THR A 104 -27.29 34.67 32.66
C THR A 104 -26.32 35.65 31.98
N SER A 105 -25.86 36.68 32.68
CA SER A 105 -24.84 37.62 32.17
C SER A 105 -23.50 36.93 31.87
N SER A 106 -23.09 35.98 32.72
CA SER A 106 -21.90 35.16 32.47
C SER A 106 -22.09 34.22 31.27
N HIS A 107 -23.26 33.58 31.12
CA HIS A 107 -23.51 32.73 29.96
C HIS A 107 -23.56 33.51 28.64
N LEU A 108 -24.14 34.72 28.63
CA LEU A 108 -24.10 35.59 27.44
C LEU A 108 -22.67 36.01 27.10
N GLU A 109 -21.81 36.31 28.10
CA GLU A 109 -20.40 36.60 27.84
C GLU A 109 -19.66 35.39 27.24
N ASN A 110 -19.97 34.18 27.73
CA ASN A 110 -19.40 32.95 27.16
C ASN A 110 -19.78 32.82 25.68
N SER A 111 -21.06 32.92 25.33
CA SER A 111 -21.53 32.85 23.94
C SER A 111 -20.95 33.97 23.05
N ILE A 112 -20.72 35.16 23.59
CA ILE A 112 -19.98 36.24 22.89
C ILE A 112 -18.55 35.79 22.58
N GLY A 113 -17.86 35.17 23.55
CA GLY A 113 -16.52 34.60 23.37
C GLY A 113 -16.50 33.49 22.31
N ASP A 114 -17.45 32.56 22.37
CA ASP A 114 -17.56 31.43 21.44
C ASP A 114 -17.78 31.87 19.99
N VAL A 115 -18.74 32.77 19.75
CA VAL A 115 -19.01 33.29 18.40
C VAL A 115 -17.88 34.20 17.89
N SER A 116 -17.23 34.96 18.79
CA SER A 116 -16.03 35.75 18.43
C SER A 116 -14.86 34.85 18.01
N TRP A 117 -14.61 33.78 18.76
CA TRP A 117 -13.61 32.77 18.43
C TRP A 117 -13.91 32.11 17.08
N LEU A 118 -15.16 31.73 16.83
CA LEU A 118 -15.59 31.09 15.58
C LEU A 118 -15.35 31.98 14.36
N LEU A 119 -15.69 33.27 14.47
CA LEU A 119 -15.44 34.26 13.43
C LEU A 119 -13.94 34.43 13.16
N ARG A 120 -13.13 34.57 14.22
CA ARG A 120 -11.66 34.69 14.12
C ARG A 120 -11.02 33.46 13.47
N VAL A 121 -11.44 32.26 13.86
CA VAL A 121 -10.83 31.01 13.36
C VAL A 121 -11.21 30.72 11.91
N SER A 122 -12.38 31.21 11.48
CA SER A 122 -12.87 31.11 10.09
C SER A 122 -12.36 32.23 9.17
N ALA A 123 -11.76 33.29 9.72
CA ALA A 123 -11.18 34.37 8.94
C ALA A 123 -9.88 33.94 8.21
N PRO A 124 -9.54 34.57 7.06
CA PRO A 124 -8.24 34.42 6.43
C PRO A 124 -7.09 34.76 7.39
N ALA A 125 -5.90 34.18 7.20
CA ALA A 125 -4.75 34.41 8.06
C ALA A 125 -4.41 35.90 8.27
N ASP A 126 -4.48 36.70 7.21
CA ASP A 126 -4.12 38.12 7.22
C ASP A 126 -5.08 39.01 8.06
N ASP A 127 -6.34 38.58 8.21
CA ASP A 127 -7.40 39.31 8.95
C ASP A 127 -7.50 38.88 10.43
N ARG A 128 -6.67 37.95 10.90
CA ARG A 128 -6.65 37.48 12.30
C ARG A 128 -5.98 38.49 13.23
N GLY A 129 -6.64 39.62 13.46
CA GLY A 129 -6.23 40.65 14.42
C GLY A 129 -5.97 40.09 15.82
N GLY A 130 -4.84 40.46 16.41
CA GLY A 130 -4.25 39.82 17.61
C GLY A 130 -4.94 40.09 18.96
N GLU A 131 -6.21 40.50 19.00
CA GLU A 131 -6.84 41.07 20.21
C GLU A 131 -7.63 40.07 21.08
N TYR A 132 -7.59 38.75 20.81
CA TYR A 132 -8.08 37.77 21.78
C TYR A 132 -7.42 36.38 21.66
N LEU A 133 -6.55 36.05 22.62
CA LEU A 133 -5.81 34.78 22.74
C LEU A 133 -6.53 33.72 23.61
N GLY A 134 -7.84 33.85 23.81
CA GLY A 134 -8.64 32.91 24.60
C GLY A 134 -9.11 31.68 23.81
N LEU A 135 -9.12 30.53 24.50
CA LEU A 135 -9.93 29.36 24.14
C LEU A 135 -11.42 29.76 24.11
N PRO A 136 -12.27 29.16 23.24
CA PRO A 136 -13.70 29.41 23.26
C PRO A 136 -14.29 28.81 24.55
N PRO A 137 -15.05 29.58 25.34
CA PRO A 137 -15.66 29.13 26.59
C PRO A 137 -16.36 27.75 26.54
N ILE A 138 -16.99 27.39 25.43
CA ILE A 138 -17.65 26.09 25.20
C ILE A 138 -16.71 24.88 25.33
N ALA A 139 -15.41 25.09 25.07
CA ALA A 139 -14.37 24.06 25.11
C ALA A 139 -13.43 24.23 26.32
N ALA A 140 -13.75 25.11 27.28
CA ALA A 140 -12.93 25.33 28.48
C ALA A 140 -12.71 24.05 29.31
N ASN A 141 -13.68 23.11 29.29
CA ASN A 141 -13.56 21.80 29.93
C ASN A 141 -12.98 20.70 29.01
N GLU A 142 -12.80 20.99 27.72
CA GLU A 142 -12.30 20.06 26.69
C GLU A 142 -11.16 20.70 25.88
N PRO A 143 -10.01 21.05 26.51
CA PRO A 143 -8.95 21.83 25.87
C PRO A 143 -8.37 21.17 24.60
N ILE A 144 -8.41 19.83 24.53
CA ILE A 144 -7.94 19.06 23.38
C ILE A 144 -8.92 19.18 22.19
N LEU A 145 -10.23 19.31 22.44
CA LEU A 145 -11.21 19.57 21.38
C LEU A 145 -10.97 20.96 20.77
N CYS A 146 -10.76 21.99 21.62
CA CYS A 146 -10.40 23.31 21.13
C CYS A 146 -9.12 23.26 20.27
N PHE A 147 -8.08 22.57 20.76
CA PHE A 147 -6.83 22.46 20.02
C PHE A 147 -7.01 21.76 18.67
N ILE A 148 -7.78 20.66 18.61
CA ILE A 148 -8.15 19.99 17.35
C ILE A 148 -8.89 20.94 16.41
N TRP A 149 -9.87 21.69 16.90
CA TRP A 149 -10.60 22.66 16.10
C TRP A 149 -9.68 23.76 15.54
N GLU A 150 -8.78 24.30 16.36
CA GLU A 150 -7.82 25.32 15.94
C GLU A 150 -6.87 24.79 14.85
N GLN A 151 -6.31 23.59 15.02
CA GLN A 151 -5.47 22.97 13.99
C GLN A 151 -6.24 22.71 12.68
N ILE A 152 -7.49 22.23 12.75
CA ILE A 152 -8.31 22.01 11.54
C ILE A 152 -8.64 23.33 10.85
N ALA A 153 -8.91 24.41 11.59
CA ALA A 153 -9.16 25.72 11.02
C ALA A 153 -7.89 26.33 10.37
N ILE A 154 -6.72 26.13 10.97
CA ILE A 154 -5.42 26.47 10.35
C ILE A 154 -5.22 25.69 9.06
N LEU A 155 -5.56 24.39 9.00
CA LEU A 155 -5.49 23.60 7.76
C LEU A 155 -6.34 24.14 6.60
N TYR A 156 -7.41 24.89 6.89
CA TYR A 156 -8.24 25.59 5.89
C TYR A 156 -7.69 26.97 5.49
N THR A 157 -7.21 27.76 6.45
CA THR A 157 -7.06 29.23 6.34
C THR A 157 -5.63 29.77 6.55
N GLY A 158 -4.71 28.96 7.08
CA GLY A 158 -3.32 29.34 7.35
C GLY A 158 -2.44 29.38 6.10
N SER A 159 -1.22 29.89 6.27
CA SER A 159 -0.18 29.82 5.23
C SER A 159 0.25 28.36 4.98
N MET A 160 1.05 28.11 3.94
CA MET A 160 1.56 26.75 3.69
C MET A 160 2.42 26.22 4.84
N GLU A 161 3.09 27.09 5.59
CA GLU A 161 3.89 26.76 6.76
C GLU A 161 2.98 26.41 7.95
N ASP A 162 2.04 27.30 8.32
CA ASP A 162 1.07 27.04 9.41
C ASP A 162 0.27 25.75 9.18
N ARG A 163 -0.13 25.48 7.93
CA ARG A 163 -0.85 24.25 7.56
C ARG A 163 0.01 23.00 7.74
N SER A 164 1.32 23.11 7.54
CA SER A 164 2.27 22.01 7.74
C SER A 164 2.47 21.70 9.22
N ASP A 165 2.58 22.73 10.05
CA ASP A 165 2.70 22.62 11.51
C ASP A 165 1.40 22.15 12.17
N ALA A 166 0.25 22.58 11.64
CA ALA A 166 -1.04 22.07 12.08
C ALA A 166 -1.21 20.58 11.76
N ALA A 167 -0.77 20.13 10.58
CA ALA A 167 -0.74 18.71 10.26
C ALA A 167 0.22 17.92 11.18
N ALA A 168 1.40 18.47 11.51
CA ALA A 168 2.34 17.86 12.46
C ALA A 168 1.74 17.76 13.88
N SER A 169 1.01 18.78 14.32
CA SER A 169 0.30 18.80 15.59
C SER A 169 -0.78 17.73 15.66
N LEU A 170 -1.59 17.57 14.59
CA LEU A 170 -2.57 16.48 14.50
C LEU A 170 -1.92 15.09 14.44
N VAL A 171 -0.76 14.92 13.80
CA VAL A 171 0.04 13.68 13.84
C VAL A 171 0.41 13.33 15.29
N SER A 172 0.83 14.31 16.09
CA SER A 172 1.22 14.08 17.49
C SER A 172 0.04 13.58 18.34
N LEU A 173 -1.14 14.22 18.19
CA LEU A 173 -2.38 13.78 18.85
C LEU A 173 -2.81 12.37 18.43
N ALA A 174 -2.88 12.13 17.11
CA ALA A 174 -3.32 10.86 16.54
C ALA A 174 -2.36 9.71 16.86
N ARG A 175 -1.06 10.00 17.08
CA ARG A 175 -0.08 9.02 17.57
C ARG A 175 -0.33 8.66 19.03
N GLY A 176 -0.52 9.68 19.88
CA GLY A 176 -0.63 9.51 21.33
C GLY A 176 -1.95 8.93 21.84
N SER A 177 -3.05 9.04 21.09
CA SER A 177 -4.36 8.55 21.54
C SER A 177 -5.31 8.21 20.40
N VAL A 178 -5.86 6.99 20.45
CA VAL A 178 -6.93 6.53 19.54
C VAL A 178 -8.17 7.44 19.66
N ARG A 179 -8.52 7.85 20.88
CA ARG A 179 -9.66 8.76 21.14
C ARG A 179 -9.49 10.10 20.43
N TYR A 180 -8.28 10.66 20.40
CA TYR A 180 -8.03 11.92 19.71
C TYR A 180 -8.01 11.74 18.19
N GLY A 181 -7.55 10.58 17.69
CA GLY A 181 -7.70 10.22 16.28
C GLY A 181 -9.17 10.21 15.84
N LYS A 182 -10.04 9.49 16.57
CA LYS A 182 -11.48 9.48 16.28
C LYS A 182 -12.10 10.87 16.33
N LEU A 183 -11.75 11.68 17.33
CA LEU A 183 -12.25 13.06 17.45
C LEU A 183 -11.80 13.96 16.28
N ILE A 184 -10.58 13.81 15.77
CA ILE A 184 -10.11 14.53 14.55
C ILE A 184 -10.97 14.17 13.32
N ILE A 185 -11.42 12.91 13.21
CA ILE A 185 -12.31 12.48 12.13
C ILE A 185 -13.72 13.04 12.32
N GLU A 186 -14.29 12.92 13.53
CA GLU A 186 -15.63 13.41 13.88
C GLU A 186 -15.78 14.92 13.64
N GLU A 187 -14.74 15.69 13.98
CA GLU A 187 -14.66 17.14 13.74
C GLU A 187 -14.26 17.51 12.29
N GLY A 188 -14.08 16.52 11.40
CA GLY A 188 -13.96 16.73 9.95
C GLY A 188 -12.55 17.04 9.44
N GLY A 189 -11.49 16.74 10.19
CA GLY A 189 -10.10 17.02 9.82
C GLY A 189 -9.59 16.28 8.57
N VAL A 190 -10.25 15.19 8.16
CA VAL A 190 -9.87 14.37 6.99
C VAL A 190 -9.87 15.19 5.69
N GLY A 191 -10.89 16.02 5.46
CA GLY A 191 -11.02 16.83 4.23
C GLY A 191 -9.86 17.82 4.03
N PRO A 192 -9.54 18.67 5.03
CA PRO A 192 -8.39 19.56 5.00
C PRO A 192 -7.05 18.86 4.84
N LEU A 193 -6.84 17.73 5.53
CA LEU A 193 -5.64 16.91 5.35
C LEU A 193 -5.53 16.41 3.91
N LEU A 194 -6.62 15.88 3.31
CA LEU A 194 -6.64 15.48 1.91
C LEU A 194 -6.43 16.64 0.91
N LYS A 195 -6.80 17.88 1.27
CA LYS A 195 -6.48 19.08 0.49
C LYS A 195 -5.00 19.42 0.61
N LEU A 196 -4.43 19.38 1.81
CA LEU A 196 -3.01 19.64 2.04
C LEU A 196 -2.10 18.62 1.33
N ILE A 197 -2.49 17.33 1.29
CA ILE A 197 -1.81 16.29 0.49
C ILE A 197 -1.75 16.63 -1.01
N LYS A 198 -2.75 17.35 -1.56
CA LYS A 198 -2.81 17.70 -2.99
C LYS A 198 -2.07 18.99 -3.36
N GLU A 199 -1.99 19.93 -2.42
CA GLU A 199 -1.68 21.34 -2.69
C GLU A 199 -0.53 21.89 -1.83
N GLY A 200 -0.12 21.21 -0.77
CA GLY A 200 0.91 21.67 0.15
C GLY A 200 2.34 21.64 -0.41
N ASN A 201 3.27 22.21 0.35
CA ASN A 201 4.70 21.92 0.24
C ASN A 201 4.99 20.45 0.63
N ILE A 202 6.25 20.02 0.49
CA ILE A 202 6.64 18.62 0.74
C ILE A 202 6.32 18.20 2.19
N ASP A 203 6.69 19.03 3.18
CA ASP A 203 6.51 18.70 4.60
C ASP A 203 5.03 18.66 5.00
N GLY A 204 4.21 19.59 4.51
CA GLY A 204 2.76 19.57 4.70
C GLY A 204 2.09 18.36 4.04
N GLN A 205 2.53 17.95 2.85
CA GLN A 205 2.04 16.73 2.20
C GLN A 205 2.40 15.47 3.02
N GLU A 206 3.63 15.38 3.54
CA GLU A 206 4.07 14.27 4.39
C GLU A 206 3.34 14.22 5.73
N ASN A 207 3.25 15.34 6.43
CA ASN A 207 2.55 15.41 7.72
C ASN A 207 1.06 15.07 7.55
N ALA A 208 0.43 15.54 6.48
CA ALA A 208 -0.97 15.22 6.22
C ALA A 208 -1.18 13.75 5.81
N ALA A 209 -0.33 13.17 4.96
CA ALA A 209 -0.38 11.75 4.63
C ALA A 209 -0.15 10.86 5.87
N ARG A 210 0.79 11.27 6.74
CA ARG A 210 1.09 10.60 8.00
C ARG A 210 -0.07 10.70 8.99
N ALA A 211 -0.77 11.83 9.05
CA ALA A 211 -1.99 11.97 9.84
C ALA A 211 -3.05 10.96 9.39
N ILE A 212 -3.39 10.91 8.10
CA ILE A 212 -4.39 9.98 7.55
C ILE A 212 -4.05 8.52 7.90
N GLY A 213 -2.78 8.11 7.80
CA GLY A 213 -2.35 6.75 8.20
C GLY A 213 -2.54 6.47 9.70
N LEU A 214 -2.25 7.43 10.58
CA LEU A 214 -2.43 7.29 12.04
C LEU A 214 -3.88 7.36 12.51
N LEU A 215 -4.78 7.94 11.72
CA LEU A 215 -6.20 8.09 12.02
C LEU A 215 -7.00 6.78 11.80
N GLY A 216 -6.58 5.93 10.87
CA GLY A 216 -7.31 4.71 10.51
C GLY A 216 -6.97 3.51 11.39
N ARG A 217 -7.36 3.56 12.67
CA ARG A 217 -7.10 2.49 13.66
C ARG A 217 -8.27 1.54 13.91
N ASP A 218 -9.43 1.80 13.34
CA ASP A 218 -10.65 0.99 13.44
C ASP A 218 -11.48 1.06 12.16
N ASP A 219 -12.32 0.03 11.93
CA ASP A 219 -13.19 -0.13 10.77
C ASP A 219 -14.00 1.12 10.43
N GLU A 220 -14.67 1.74 11.42
CA GLU A 220 -15.54 2.90 11.22
C GLU A 220 -14.74 4.11 10.72
N CYS A 221 -13.58 4.36 11.33
CA CYS A 221 -12.69 5.45 10.95
C CYS A 221 -12.12 5.27 9.54
N VAL A 222 -11.68 4.06 9.17
CA VAL A 222 -11.18 3.79 7.81
C VAL A 222 -12.31 3.89 6.79
N GLU A 223 -13.49 3.34 7.07
CA GLU A 223 -14.64 3.42 6.19
C GLU A 223 -15.10 4.87 5.97
N HIS A 224 -15.15 5.70 7.01
CA HIS A 224 -15.45 7.13 6.86
C HIS A 224 -14.42 7.86 5.98
N MET A 225 -13.13 7.61 6.21
CA MET A 225 -12.05 8.22 5.42
C MET A 225 -12.08 7.82 3.94
N ILE A 226 -12.49 6.58 3.64
CA ILE A 226 -12.71 6.11 2.27
C ILE A 226 -13.84 6.90 1.60
N HIS A 227 -14.98 7.09 2.28
CA HIS A 227 -16.09 7.88 1.77
C HIS A 227 -15.72 9.35 1.51
N VAL A 228 -14.80 9.92 2.30
CA VAL A 228 -14.24 11.27 2.07
C VAL A 228 -13.26 11.31 0.88
N GLY A 229 -12.84 10.15 0.37
CA GLY A 229 -12.13 10.01 -0.90
C GLY A 229 -10.63 9.70 -0.81
N VAL A 230 -10.13 9.19 0.33
CA VAL A 230 -8.71 8.87 0.55
C VAL A 230 -8.08 8.08 -0.61
N CYS A 231 -8.74 7.02 -1.09
CA CYS A 231 -8.21 6.14 -2.15
C CYS A 231 -7.90 6.90 -3.45
N SER A 232 -8.74 7.88 -3.83
CA SER A 232 -8.55 8.71 -5.02
C SER A 232 -7.36 9.66 -4.87
N VAL A 233 -7.17 10.23 -3.67
CA VAL A 233 -6.03 11.12 -3.39
C VAL A 233 -4.73 10.33 -3.37
N PHE A 234 -4.71 9.21 -2.66
CA PHE A 234 -3.54 8.33 -2.57
C PHE A 234 -3.11 7.81 -3.94
N GLY A 235 -4.07 7.37 -4.78
CA GLY A 235 -3.79 6.97 -6.16
C GLY A 235 -3.19 8.11 -7.03
N LYS A 236 -3.62 9.36 -6.84
CA LYS A 236 -3.00 10.51 -7.53
C LYS A 236 -1.57 10.75 -7.07
N ILE A 237 -1.31 10.76 -5.76
CA ILE A 237 0.02 11.05 -5.21
C ILE A 237 1.01 9.93 -5.56
N LEU A 238 0.62 8.66 -5.45
CA LEU A 238 1.43 7.51 -5.89
C LEU A 238 1.73 7.52 -7.41
N LYS A 239 1.02 8.32 -8.20
CA LYS A 239 1.30 8.47 -9.64
C LYS A 239 2.22 9.67 -9.93
N GLU A 240 2.00 10.80 -9.26
CA GLU A 240 2.50 12.13 -9.68
C GLU A 240 3.25 12.93 -8.60
N GLY A 241 3.16 12.54 -7.33
CA GLY A 241 3.79 13.27 -6.21
C GLY A 241 5.31 13.06 -6.06
N PRO A 242 5.97 13.82 -5.17
CA PRO A 242 7.39 13.64 -4.82
C PRO A 242 7.67 12.27 -4.20
N MET A 243 8.85 11.69 -4.42
CA MET A 243 9.14 10.31 -3.98
C MET A 243 9.04 10.13 -2.46
N LYS A 244 9.49 11.12 -1.68
CA LYS A 244 9.39 11.14 -0.20
C LYS A 244 7.92 11.07 0.27
N VAL A 245 7.04 11.87 -0.34
CA VAL A 245 5.58 11.86 -0.09
C VAL A 245 4.94 10.54 -0.52
N GLN A 246 5.36 9.98 -1.66
CA GLN A 246 4.89 8.67 -2.13
C GLN A 246 5.23 7.53 -1.16
N GLY A 247 6.40 7.60 -0.51
CA GLY A 247 6.77 6.71 0.59
C GLY A 247 5.78 6.80 1.76
N VAL A 248 5.46 8.00 2.23
CA VAL A 248 4.49 8.20 3.33
C VAL A 248 3.06 7.79 2.94
N VAL A 249 2.65 7.99 1.69
CA VAL A 249 1.34 7.51 1.21
C VAL A 249 1.31 5.98 1.11
N ALA A 250 2.38 5.32 0.65
CA ALA A 250 2.46 3.87 0.66
C ALA A 250 2.43 3.31 2.09
N TRP A 251 3.13 3.96 3.04
CA TRP A 251 3.00 3.64 4.47
C TRP A 251 1.55 3.75 4.94
N ALA A 252 0.87 4.87 4.66
CA ALA A 252 -0.52 5.07 5.06
C ALA A 252 -1.47 4.02 4.42
N VAL A 253 -1.28 3.64 3.16
CA VAL A 253 -2.01 2.51 2.53
C VAL A 253 -1.80 1.21 3.32
N SER A 254 -0.57 0.96 3.79
CA SER A 254 -0.26 -0.25 4.58
C SER A 254 -0.98 -0.28 5.92
N GLU A 255 -1.04 0.85 6.65
CA GLU A 255 -1.75 0.94 7.94
C GLU A 255 -3.26 0.76 7.77
N LEU A 256 -3.86 1.42 6.76
CA LEU A 256 -5.30 1.30 6.48
C LEU A 256 -5.68 -0.13 6.07
N ALA A 257 -4.86 -0.80 5.24
CA ALA A 257 -5.06 -2.19 4.85
C ALA A 257 -4.82 -3.19 6.00
N ALA A 258 -3.91 -2.88 6.93
CA ALA A 258 -3.64 -3.69 8.11
C ALA A 258 -4.83 -3.67 9.09
N ASN A 259 -5.40 -2.49 9.34
CA ASN A 259 -6.47 -2.31 10.32
C ASN A 259 -7.87 -2.62 9.76
N TYR A 260 -8.11 -2.40 8.46
CA TYR A 260 -9.41 -2.66 7.82
C TYR A 260 -9.25 -3.37 6.46
N PRO A 261 -9.08 -4.72 6.45
CA PRO A 261 -8.82 -5.47 5.22
C PRO A 261 -9.83 -5.26 4.08
N LYS A 262 -11.08 -4.87 4.38
CA LYS A 262 -12.11 -4.55 3.36
C LYS A 262 -11.72 -3.39 2.43
N CYS A 263 -10.79 -2.51 2.82
CA CYS A 263 -10.33 -1.43 1.94
C CYS A 263 -9.38 -1.88 0.82
N GLN A 264 -8.84 -3.09 0.90
CA GLN A 264 -7.93 -3.67 -0.09
C GLN A 264 -8.50 -3.55 -1.52
N ASP A 265 -9.73 -4.00 -1.72
CA ASP A 265 -10.38 -4.00 -3.05
C ASP A 265 -10.65 -2.59 -3.58
N LEU A 266 -10.92 -1.63 -2.68
CA LEU A 266 -11.13 -0.22 -3.03
C LEU A 266 -9.80 0.43 -3.46
N PHE A 267 -8.70 0.12 -2.77
CA PHE A 267 -7.37 0.53 -3.23
C PHE A 267 -6.99 -0.13 -4.57
N ALA A 268 -7.39 -1.38 -4.81
CA ALA A 268 -7.19 -2.05 -6.10
C ALA A 268 -7.95 -1.35 -7.24
N GLN A 269 -9.22 -0.99 -7.04
CA GLN A 269 -10.03 -0.21 -7.99
C GLN A 269 -9.36 1.14 -8.34
N HIS A 270 -8.73 1.79 -7.36
CA HIS A 270 -7.97 3.03 -7.56
C HIS A 270 -6.55 2.84 -8.13
N ASN A 271 -6.25 1.68 -8.74
CA ASN A 271 -4.97 1.35 -9.40
C ASN A 271 -3.74 1.33 -8.47
N ILE A 272 -3.91 1.36 -7.14
CA ILE A 272 -2.80 1.50 -6.20
C ILE A 272 -1.81 0.33 -6.29
N ILE A 273 -2.30 -0.91 -6.44
CA ILE A 273 -1.43 -2.10 -6.61
C ILE A 273 -0.44 -1.91 -7.77
N ARG A 274 -0.92 -1.42 -8.91
CA ARG A 274 -0.10 -1.19 -10.12
C ARG A 274 0.94 -0.09 -9.91
N LEU A 275 0.61 0.95 -9.15
CA LEU A 275 1.52 2.06 -8.83
C LEU A 275 2.62 1.61 -7.86
N LEU A 276 2.26 0.89 -6.80
CA LEU A 276 3.21 0.33 -5.82
C LEU A 276 4.19 -0.66 -6.48
N VAL A 277 3.69 -1.58 -7.33
CA VAL A 277 4.53 -2.46 -8.16
C VAL A 277 5.44 -1.64 -9.08
N GLY A 278 4.94 -0.55 -9.65
CA GLY A 278 5.74 0.36 -10.47
C GLY A 278 6.87 1.05 -9.71
N HIS A 279 6.67 1.39 -8.43
CA HIS A 279 7.73 1.90 -7.55
C HIS A 279 8.75 0.82 -7.18
N LEU A 280 8.31 -0.41 -6.88
CA LEU A 280 9.24 -1.54 -6.67
C LEU A 280 10.08 -1.84 -7.91
N ALA A 281 9.51 -1.75 -9.11
CA ALA A 281 10.21 -2.06 -10.36
C ALA A 281 11.21 -0.98 -10.81
N PHE A 282 11.11 0.24 -10.29
CA PHE A 282 12.00 1.35 -10.64
C PHE A 282 13.45 1.05 -10.22
N GLU A 283 14.40 1.06 -11.16
CA GLU A 283 15.83 0.72 -10.98
C GLU A 283 16.09 -0.72 -10.44
N THR A 284 15.07 -1.54 -10.22
CA THR A 284 15.23 -2.88 -9.62
C THR A 284 15.36 -3.99 -10.68
N VAL A 285 14.79 -3.79 -11.88
CA VAL A 285 14.91 -4.73 -13.00
C VAL A 285 15.42 -3.97 -14.22
N GLU A 286 16.74 -3.89 -14.36
CA GLU A 286 17.42 -3.42 -15.57
C GLU A 286 17.23 -4.44 -16.71
N GLU A 287 17.10 -3.93 -17.94
CA GLU A 287 16.95 -4.75 -19.16
C GLU A 287 18.17 -5.64 -19.47
N HIS A 288 19.31 -5.39 -18.81
CA HIS A 288 20.56 -6.17 -18.92
C HIS A 288 20.87 -7.03 -17.68
N SER A 289 19.97 -7.07 -16.68
CA SER A 289 20.18 -7.88 -15.48
C SER A 289 20.09 -9.39 -15.77
N LYS A 290 20.71 -10.24 -14.93
CA LYS A 290 20.54 -11.72 -14.95
C LYS A 290 19.07 -12.19 -14.82
N TYR A 291 18.17 -11.26 -14.53
CA TYR A 291 16.74 -11.45 -14.31
C TYR A 291 15.88 -10.90 -15.46
N ALA A 292 16.48 -10.30 -16.49
CA ALA A 292 15.77 -9.72 -17.62
C ALA A 292 14.93 -10.78 -18.36
N ILE A 293 13.62 -10.54 -18.45
CA ILE A 293 12.72 -11.34 -19.27
C ILE A 293 12.99 -10.97 -20.73
N VAL A 294 13.42 -11.95 -21.55
CA VAL A 294 13.43 -11.81 -23.01
C VAL A 294 11.98 -11.68 -23.49
N SER A 295 11.50 -10.44 -23.56
CA SER A 295 10.11 -10.11 -23.86
C SER A 295 9.90 -9.99 -25.36
N MET A 296 9.04 -10.86 -25.89
CA MET A 296 8.42 -10.84 -27.22
C MET A 296 9.35 -10.97 -28.43
N LYS A 297 9.10 -12.04 -29.22
CA LYS A 297 9.55 -12.13 -30.62
C LYS A 297 9.04 -10.90 -31.39
N PRO A 298 9.87 -10.21 -32.19
CA PRO A 298 9.44 -9.04 -32.93
C PRO A 298 8.37 -9.40 -33.98
N THR A 299 7.17 -8.83 -33.84
CA THR A 299 6.05 -9.00 -34.77
C THR A 299 6.11 -8.07 -35.99
N SER A 300 7.27 -7.46 -36.25
CA SER A 300 7.48 -6.50 -37.34
C SER A 300 8.80 -6.77 -38.06
N ILE A 301 8.73 -6.81 -39.40
CA ILE A 301 9.88 -6.95 -40.31
C ILE A 301 10.94 -5.87 -40.02
N HIS A 302 10.53 -4.66 -39.63
CA HIS A 302 11.42 -3.56 -39.31
C HIS A 302 12.31 -3.84 -38.08
N ALA A 303 11.82 -4.61 -37.10
CA ALA A 303 12.61 -4.97 -35.92
C ALA A 303 13.60 -6.12 -36.20
N VAL A 304 13.28 -7.01 -37.14
CA VAL A 304 14.21 -8.04 -37.61
C VAL A 304 15.42 -7.40 -38.32
N VAL A 305 15.17 -6.46 -39.24
CA VAL A 305 16.24 -5.75 -39.98
C VAL A 305 17.15 -4.93 -39.06
N MET A 306 16.60 -4.28 -38.02
CA MET A 306 17.40 -3.55 -37.04
C MET A 306 18.28 -4.47 -36.17
N ALA A 307 17.82 -5.68 -35.86
CA ALA A 307 18.64 -6.68 -35.16
C ALA A 307 19.78 -7.21 -36.05
N SER A 308 19.54 -7.43 -37.34
CA SER A 308 20.56 -7.89 -38.29
C SER A 308 21.66 -6.86 -38.59
N ASN A 309 21.37 -5.56 -38.46
CA ASN A 309 22.36 -4.50 -38.75
C ASN A 309 23.33 -4.19 -37.59
N ASN A 310 23.10 -4.71 -36.38
CA ASN A 310 23.93 -4.39 -35.21
C ASN A 310 25.01 -5.43 -34.88
N SER A 311 25.25 -6.39 -35.77
CA SER A 311 26.31 -7.40 -35.65
C SER A 311 27.41 -7.18 -36.69
N ASN A 312 28.15 -6.08 -36.56
CA ASN A 312 29.37 -5.87 -37.35
C ASN A 312 30.43 -5.02 -36.61
N SER A 313 31.27 -5.68 -35.81
CA SER A 313 32.57 -5.17 -35.37
C SER A 313 33.47 -6.33 -34.89
N ASN A 314 34.53 -6.56 -35.66
CA ASN A 314 35.74 -7.35 -35.35
C ASN A 314 35.60 -8.79 -34.81
N SER A 315 35.76 -9.75 -35.73
CA SER A 315 36.85 -10.73 -35.57
C SER A 315 37.45 -11.10 -36.95
N ASN A 316 38.76 -10.92 -37.08
CA ASN A 316 39.53 -11.53 -38.17
C ASN A 316 39.56 -13.04 -37.94
N LEU A 317 39.19 -13.85 -38.94
CA LEU A 317 39.73 -15.20 -39.20
C LEU A 317 39.20 -15.72 -40.56
N ASN A 318 40.11 -16.24 -41.39
CA ASN A 318 39.80 -16.85 -42.68
C ASN A 318 39.00 -18.15 -42.53
N PRO A 319 38.09 -18.46 -43.47
CA PRO A 319 37.84 -19.84 -43.89
C PRO A 319 38.14 -20.05 -45.39
N LYS A 320 38.99 -21.04 -45.69
CA LYS A 320 39.20 -21.55 -47.06
C LYS A 320 37.99 -22.39 -47.50
N LYS A 321 37.73 -22.39 -48.83
CA LYS A 321 36.76 -23.25 -49.53
C LYS A 321 37.24 -24.71 -49.67
N GLY A 322 36.28 -25.61 -49.95
CA GLY A 322 36.43 -27.04 -50.29
C GLY A 322 35.33 -27.83 -49.56
N ASN A 323 34.20 -28.27 -50.14
CA ASN A 323 34.02 -29.17 -51.31
C ASN A 323 34.76 -30.50 -51.06
N GLU A 324 34.14 -31.69 -51.01
CA GLU A 324 33.18 -32.35 -51.93
C GLU A 324 32.13 -33.22 -51.15
N ASN A 325 30.93 -33.51 -51.70
CA ASN A 325 30.48 -34.71 -52.45
C ASN A 325 31.03 -36.05 -51.89
N GLU A 326 30.30 -37.17 -51.76
CA GLU A 326 29.29 -37.84 -52.61
C GLU A 326 28.23 -38.53 -51.71
N ASP A 327 26.92 -38.55 -52.00
CA ASP A 327 26.16 -39.24 -53.06
C ASP A 327 25.92 -40.76 -52.83
N VAL A 328 24.73 -41.12 -52.34
CA VAL A 328 23.98 -42.33 -52.73
C VAL A 328 22.48 -42.04 -52.61
N GLY A 329 21.79 -41.91 -53.73
CA GLY A 329 20.33 -41.91 -53.77
C GLY A 329 19.77 -43.23 -54.32
N VAL A 330 18.69 -43.74 -53.71
CA VAL A 330 17.69 -44.57 -54.41
C VAL A 330 16.31 -44.12 -53.96
N GLY A 331 15.49 -43.69 -54.91
CA GLY A 331 14.09 -43.35 -54.69
C GLY A 331 13.19 -44.06 -55.69
N VAL A 332 12.00 -44.42 -55.24
CA VAL A 332 10.81 -44.77 -56.02
C VAL A 332 9.69 -44.00 -55.31
N GLY A 333 8.96 -43.05 -55.91
CA GLY A 333 8.28 -43.08 -57.20
C GLY A 333 6.78 -43.31 -56.91
N GLY A 334 5.84 -42.44 -57.29
CA GLY A 334 5.93 -41.14 -57.96
C GLY A 334 4.58 -40.40 -57.91
N GLY A 335 4.52 -39.17 -58.44
CA GLY A 335 3.31 -38.33 -58.40
C GLY A 335 3.45 -37.03 -59.18
N ASN A 336 3.08 -37.06 -60.47
CA ASN A 336 3.21 -35.98 -61.45
C ASN A 336 2.49 -34.67 -61.03
N ASN A 337 3.10 -33.47 -61.19
CA ASN A 337 3.04 -32.55 -62.37
C ASN A 337 1.60 -32.02 -62.65
N LYS A 338 1.27 -30.75 -62.96
CA LYS A 338 1.92 -29.55 -63.57
C LYS A 338 1.00 -28.32 -63.29
N GLN A 339 1.21 -27.04 -63.65
CA GLN A 339 2.35 -26.13 -63.98
C GLN A 339 1.74 -24.77 -64.44
N GLY A 340 2.37 -23.60 -64.21
CA GLY A 340 1.96 -22.36 -64.94
C GLY A 340 1.98 -21.01 -64.20
N ARG A 341 3.17 -20.40 -64.15
CA ARG A 341 3.54 -19.02 -63.81
C ARG A 341 2.67 -17.84 -64.39
N ILE A 342 2.48 -16.80 -63.54
CA ILE A 342 2.39 -15.33 -63.80
C ILE A 342 1.18 -14.76 -64.59
N SER A 343 0.31 -13.94 -63.95
CA SER A 343 0.17 -12.47 -64.19
C SER A 343 -1.13 -11.81 -63.65
N HIS A 344 -1.00 -10.56 -63.17
CA HIS A 344 -2.00 -9.48 -63.02
C HIS A 344 -3.17 -9.52 -61.99
N HIS A 345 -3.02 -8.62 -61.00
CA HIS A 345 -4.03 -7.90 -60.20
C HIS A 345 -4.56 -6.65 -60.97
N PRO A 346 -5.42 -5.75 -60.41
CA PRO A 346 -6.52 -5.90 -59.43
C PRO A 346 -7.78 -5.02 -59.75
N LEU A 347 -8.87 -5.18 -58.97
CA LEU A 347 -9.74 -4.12 -58.35
C LEU A 347 -11.13 -4.72 -57.99
N GLY A 348 -11.71 -4.50 -56.80
CA GLY A 348 -11.15 -3.91 -55.59
C GLY A 348 -12.22 -3.64 -54.51
N GLU A 349 -11.79 -3.51 -53.25
CA GLU A 349 -12.53 -2.89 -52.15
C GLU A 349 -11.58 -1.99 -51.31
N ARG A 350 -12.11 -0.97 -50.63
CA ARG A 350 -11.34 0.05 -49.89
C ARG A 350 -11.47 -0.12 -48.37
N PRO A 351 -10.46 0.32 -47.60
CA PRO A 351 -10.76 1.31 -46.55
C PRO A 351 -9.75 2.48 -46.44
N ARG A 352 -10.15 3.49 -45.65
CA ARG A 352 -9.54 4.84 -45.56
C ARG A 352 -8.28 4.89 -44.67
N ASN A 353 -7.08 4.78 -45.25
CA ASN A 353 -5.81 5.06 -44.53
C ASN A 353 -4.81 5.98 -45.29
N LEU A 354 -5.15 6.44 -46.49
CA LEU A 354 -4.19 7.08 -47.40
C LEU A 354 -3.86 8.56 -47.07
N HIS A 355 -4.72 9.25 -46.34
CA HIS A 355 -4.61 10.71 -46.15
C HIS A 355 -3.51 11.17 -45.16
N ARG A 356 -2.93 10.23 -44.39
CA ARG A 356 -1.88 10.52 -43.39
C ARG A 356 -0.46 10.24 -43.89
N VAL A 357 -0.31 9.44 -44.95
CA VAL A 357 1.00 9.08 -45.53
C VAL A 357 1.51 10.20 -46.45
N ILE A 358 0.62 10.78 -47.26
CA ILE A 358 0.98 11.81 -48.27
C ILE A 358 1.65 13.04 -47.62
N THR A 359 1.14 13.51 -46.49
CA THR A 359 1.68 14.68 -45.78
C THR A 359 3.10 14.45 -45.25
N SER A 360 3.44 13.23 -44.84
CA SER A 360 4.78 12.91 -44.32
C SER A 360 5.82 12.72 -45.42
N THR A 361 5.43 12.24 -46.61
CA THR A 361 6.38 12.01 -47.70
C THR A 361 6.74 13.31 -48.45
N MET A 362 5.82 14.27 -48.58
CA MET A 362 6.12 15.55 -49.24
C MET A 362 7.10 16.43 -48.46
N ALA A 363 7.19 16.28 -47.13
CA ALA A 363 8.13 17.04 -46.30
C ALA A 363 9.59 16.58 -46.41
N ILE A 364 9.86 15.38 -46.94
CA ILE A 364 11.21 14.78 -46.98
C ILE A 364 11.91 15.04 -48.32
N HIS A 365 11.18 15.34 -49.39
CA HIS A 365 11.74 15.49 -50.74
C HIS A 365 12.15 16.92 -51.14
N ALA A 366 11.93 17.92 -50.28
CA ALA A 366 12.25 19.33 -50.56
C ALA A 366 13.67 19.76 -50.17
N ALA A 367 14.49 18.86 -49.60
CA ALA A 367 15.81 19.17 -49.06
C ALA A 367 16.95 18.37 -49.72
N SER A 368 17.10 18.48 -51.05
CA SER A 368 18.36 18.14 -51.74
C SER A 368 18.45 18.79 -53.13
N LYS A 369 19.68 19.17 -53.53
CA LYS A 369 20.06 20.10 -54.64
C LYS A 369 19.84 21.58 -54.26
N GLN A 370 20.74 22.52 -54.54
CA GLN A 370 21.91 22.51 -55.43
C GLN A 370 23.08 23.34 -54.84
N SER A 371 24.25 23.32 -55.49
CA SER A 371 25.54 23.77 -54.95
C SER A 371 26.21 24.91 -55.74
N ASN A 372 27.12 25.62 -55.06
CA ASN A 372 28.38 26.23 -55.54
C ASN A 372 28.46 27.77 -55.74
N GLU A 373 29.69 28.29 -55.57
CA GLU A 373 30.20 29.67 -55.83
C GLU A 373 29.71 30.79 -54.87
N GLY A 374 30.51 31.78 -54.44
CA GLY A 374 31.97 32.00 -54.53
C GLY A 374 32.44 33.33 -53.87
N ASN A 375 33.63 33.31 -53.26
CA ASN A 375 34.60 34.39 -52.94
C ASN A 375 34.26 35.77 -52.27
N ASP A 376 35.22 36.18 -51.43
CA ASP A 376 35.80 37.53 -51.19
C ASP A 376 35.32 38.54 -50.09
N LEU A 377 36.22 38.69 -49.10
CA LEU A 377 36.88 39.92 -48.59
C LEU A 377 36.15 41.00 -47.73
N ALA A 378 36.51 40.97 -46.44
CA ALA A 378 37.21 42.03 -45.67
C ALA A 378 36.50 43.25 -45.04
N ASN A 379 36.90 43.50 -43.77
CA ASN A 379 36.97 44.79 -43.04
C ASN A 379 35.67 45.57 -42.72
N SER A 380 35.59 46.38 -41.65
CA SER A 380 36.26 46.42 -40.33
C SER A 380 35.59 47.49 -39.42
N TYR A 381 35.90 47.46 -38.12
CA TYR A 381 35.64 48.49 -37.09
C TYR A 381 34.22 48.66 -36.50
N THR A 382 34.23 49.18 -35.28
CA THR A 382 33.18 49.23 -34.23
C THR A 382 32.97 50.70 -33.77
N PRO A 383 32.44 50.99 -32.56
CA PRO A 383 31.04 51.03 -32.07
C PRO A 383 30.63 52.53 -31.82
N PRO A 384 29.82 53.00 -30.83
CA PRO A 384 28.97 52.34 -29.80
C PRO A 384 27.58 52.95 -29.50
N ASN A 385 26.86 52.29 -28.56
CA ASN A 385 25.79 52.79 -27.68
C ASN A 385 24.45 53.23 -28.31
N SER A 386 23.28 53.04 -27.67
CA SER A 386 22.93 52.35 -26.40
C SER A 386 21.40 52.20 -26.25
N ASN A 387 20.95 51.17 -25.52
CA ASN A 387 19.62 50.98 -24.86
C ASN A 387 18.34 51.08 -25.74
N GLY A 388 17.33 50.22 -25.62
CA GLY A 388 17.12 49.07 -24.72
C GLY A 388 15.68 48.55 -24.86
N LEU A 389 15.47 47.59 -25.78
CA LEU A 389 14.21 46.89 -26.05
C LEU A 389 13.99 45.78 -25.00
N GLY A 390 12.81 45.23 -24.73
CA GLY A 390 11.64 44.97 -25.58
C GLY A 390 11.39 43.45 -25.57
N ASN A 391 10.20 43.02 -25.19
CA ASN A 391 9.93 41.65 -24.72
C ASN A 391 9.65 40.64 -25.86
N GLY A 392 10.16 39.41 -25.76
CA GLY A 392 9.52 38.22 -26.36
C GLY A 392 10.36 37.27 -27.22
N GLY A 393 10.59 36.06 -26.69
CA GLY A 393 10.54 34.80 -27.47
C GLY A 393 11.81 34.28 -28.17
N GLY A 394 12.23 33.04 -27.84
CA GLY A 394 13.19 32.28 -28.64
C GLY A 394 14.04 31.28 -27.85
N LYS A 395 13.60 30.01 -27.74
CA LYS A 395 14.42 28.92 -27.17
C LYS A 395 15.34 28.33 -28.24
N GLN A 396 16.66 28.38 -28.03
CA GLN A 396 17.57 27.46 -28.71
C GLN A 396 17.63 26.13 -27.96
N GLY A 397 17.39 25.03 -28.67
CA GLY A 397 17.54 23.68 -28.14
C GLY A 397 18.89 23.09 -28.53
N ASN A 398 19.63 22.56 -27.57
CA ASN A 398 20.86 21.82 -27.86
C ASN A 398 20.52 20.41 -28.34
N HIS A 399 21.20 19.93 -29.40
CA HIS A 399 20.93 18.62 -29.99
C HIS A 399 21.54 17.48 -29.17
N GLY A 400 20.70 16.72 -28.46
CA GLY A 400 21.03 15.43 -27.84
C GLY A 400 20.21 14.31 -28.47
N ASN A 401 20.87 13.38 -29.17
CA ASN A 401 20.22 12.29 -29.90
C ASN A 401 19.93 11.09 -28.98
N HIS A 402 18.69 10.91 -28.54
CA HIS A 402 18.29 9.73 -27.76
C HIS A 402 17.01 9.06 -28.27
N GLN A 403 17.07 7.72 -28.31
CA GLN A 403 16.02 6.82 -28.76
C GLN A 403 14.78 6.92 -27.85
N ARG A 404 13.58 6.85 -28.46
CA ARG A 404 12.31 6.81 -27.72
C ARG A 404 12.03 5.40 -27.19
N ASN A 405 12.33 5.17 -25.91
CA ASN A 405 11.78 4.02 -25.20
C ASN A 405 10.27 4.20 -24.96
N TYR A 406 9.47 3.19 -25.35
CA TYR A 406 8.04 3.12 -25.05
C TYR A 406 7.84 2.53 -23.65
N SER A 407 7.51 3.36 -22.66
CA SER A 407 7.29 2.92 -21.28
C SER A 407 5.85 2.45 -21.03
N HIS A 408 5.70 1.19 -20.57
CA HIS A 408 4.40 0.57 -20.25
C HIS A 408 3.95 0.80 -18.80
N SER A 409 4.54 1.77 -18.09
CA SER A 409 4.17 2.18 -16.74
C SER A 409 3.86 3.68 -16.71
N GLY A 410 2.67 4.05 -16.22
CA GLY A 410 2.15 5.42 -16.24
C GLY A 410 2.72 6.33 -15.16
N ILE A 411 3.99 6.14 -14.79
CA ILE A 411 4.71 6.87 -13.74
C ILE A 411 5.66 7.86 -14.43
N ASN A 412 5.72 9.10 -13.93
CA ASN A 412 6.64 10.09 -14.47
C ASN A 412 8.08 9.77 -14.02
N MET A 413 8.91 9.30 -14.94
CA MET A 413 10.29 8.86 -14.65
C MET A 413 11.27 10.04 -14.52
N LYS A 414 10.93 11.22 -15.06
CA LYS A 414 11.87 12.34 -15.21
C LYS A 414 12.16 12.99 -13.85
N GLY A 415 13.41 12.88 -13.41
CA GLY A 415 13.90 13.40 -12.12
C GLY A 415 14.04 12.35 -11.02
N ARG A 416 13.47 11.15 -11.18
CA ARG A 416 13.58 10.06 -10.19
C ARG A 416 14.96 9.43 -10.10
N GLU A 417 15.70 9.43 -11.21
CA GLU A 417 17.06 8.85 -11.29
C GLU A 417 18.06 9.61 -10.41
N SER A 418 17.85 10.92 -10.23
CA SER A 418 18.66 11.83 -9.41
C SER A 418 18.22 11.95 -7.94
N GLU A 419 17.21 11.19 -7.50
CA GLU A 419 16.77 11.18 -6.10
C GLU A 419 17.83 10.53 -5.19
N ASP A 420 17.82 10.92 -3.92
CA ASP A 420 18.67 10.34 -2.87
C ASP A 420 18.45 8.80 -2.77
N PRO A 421 19.52 7.98 -2.78
CA PRO A 421 19.44 6.53 -2.52
C PRO A 421 18.60 6.15 -1.30
N ASP A 422 18.63 6.94 -0.22
CA ASP A 422 17.85 6.65 0.98
C ASP A 422 16.35 6.88 0.76
N ILE A 423 15.96 7.95 0.05
CA ILE A 423 14.57 8.19 -0.35
C ILE A 423 14.06 7.08 -1.29
N LYS A 424 14.91 6.63 -2.23
CA LYS A 424 14.61 5.48 -3.09
C LYS A 424 14.42 4.19 -2.28
N ALA A 425 15.25 3.96 -1.27
CA ALA A 425 15.14 2.81 -0.38
C ALA A 425 13.84 2.85 0.44
N THR A 426 13.53 3.96 1.12
CA THR A 426 12.29 4.14 1.88
C THR A 426 11.05 3.99 1.00
N MET A 427 11.07 4.49 -0.24
CA MET A 427 9.95 4.27 -1.18
C MET A 427 9.78 2.77 -1.51
N LYS A 428 10.87 2.03 -1.76
CA LYS A 428 10.81 0.59 -2.02
C LYS A 428 10.35 -0.20 -0.78
N GLU A 429 10.82 0.20 0.40
CA GLU A 429 10.41 -0.34 1.70
C GLU A 429 8.90 -0.21 1.91
N MET A 430 8.38 1.02 1.81
CA MET A 430 6.96 1.30 2.04
C MET A 430 6.07 0.71 0.95
N ALA A 431 6.53 0.62 -0.30
CA ALA A 431 5.80 -0.09 -1.35
C ALA A 431 5.72 -1.60 -1.09
N ALA A 432 6.79 -2.23 -0.60
CA ALA A 432 6.77 -3.64 -0.21
C ALA A 432 5.85 -3.88 0.99
N ARG A 433 5.91 -3.03 2.03
CA ARG A 433 5.00 -3.06 3.19
C ARG A 433 3.54 -2.89 2.78
N ALA A 434 3.24 -1.95 1.89
CA ALA A 434 1.89 -1.75 1.37
C ALA A 434 1.39 -2.99 0.62
N LEU A 435 2.19 -3.55 -0.29
CA LEU A 435 1.81 -4.75 -1.03
C LEU A 435 1.67 -5.99 -0.14
N TRP A 436 2.44 -6.10 0.94
CA TRP A 436 2.27 -7.13 1.97
C TRP A 436 0.86 -7.07 2.59
N HIS A 437 0.47 -5.93 3.18
CA HIS A 437 -0.85 -5.80 3.82
C HIS A 437 -2.02 -5.84 2.82
N LEU A 438 -1.80 -5.43 1.57
CA LEU A 438 -2.79 -5.52 0.49
C LEU A 438 -2.97 -6.95 -0.06
N ALA A 439 -1.93 -7.78 -0.03
CA ALA A 439 -1.99 -9.17 -0.49
C ALA A 439 -2.60 -10.14 0.54
N LYS A 440 -2.52 -9.80 1.82
CA LYS A 440 -2.94 -10.67 2.93
C LYS A 440 -4.40 -11.13 2.76
N ASP A 441 -4.57 -12.46 2.67
CA ASP A 441 -5.83 -13.18 2.43
C ASP A 441 -6.66 -12.71 1.20
N ASN A 442 -6.06 -11.99 0.25
CA ASN A 442 -6.76 -11.45 -0.94
C ASN A 442 -6.26 -12.06 -2.26
N VAL A 443 -6.99 -13.04 -2.78
CA VAL A 443 -6.65 -13.76 -4.03
C VAL A 443 -6.59 -12.82 -5.25
N VAL A 444 -7.49 -11.83 -5.34
CA VAL A 444 -7.59 -10.93 -6.51
C VAL A 444 -6.36 -10.03 -6.58
N ILE A 445 -5.94 -9.47 -5.45
CA ILE A 445 -4.73 -8.64 -5.36
C ILE A 445 -3.47 -9.49 -5.56
N CYS A 446 -3.37 -10.67 -4.93
CA CYS A 446 -2.27 -11.61 -5.18
C CYS A 446 -2.13 -11.97 -6.67
N ARG A 447 -3.25 -12.17 -7.38
CA ARG A 447 -3.26 -12.38 -8.84
C ARG A 447 -2.72 -11.16 -9.58
N SER A 448 -3.22 -9.96 -9.29
CA SER A 448 -2.72 -8.71 -9.89
C SER A 448 -1.22 -8.45 -9.64
N ILE A 449 -0.72 -8.79 -8.45
CA ILE A 449 0.71 -8.68 -8.10
C ILE A 449 1.53 -9.70 -8.88
N THR A 450 1.09 -10.96 -8.94
CA THR A 450 1.86 -12.06 -9.55
C THR A 450 1.83 -12.09 -11.08
N GLU A 451 0.80 -11.54 -11.71
CA GLU A 451 0.75 -11.30 -13.16
C GLU A 451 1.66 -10.15 -13.62
N SER A 452 2.22 -9.39 -12.68
CA SER A 452 3.13 -8.28 -12.92
C SER A 452 4.62 -8.67 -12.75
N ARG A 453 5.53 -7.69 -12.83
CA ARG A 453 6.97 -7.92 -12.54
C ARG A 453 7.30 -8.02 -11.04
N ALA A 454 6.31 -7.93 -10.14
CA ALA A 454 6.54 -7.82 -8.70
C ALA A 454 7.34 -8.98 -8.09
N LEU A 455 7.04 -10.24 -8.44
CA LEU A 455 7.80 -11.40 -7.94
C LEU A 455 9.31 -11.29 -8.24
N LEU A 456 9.65 -10.82 -9.43
CA LEU A 456 11.04 -10.60 -9.84
C LEU A 456 11.68 -9.44 -9.05
N CYS A 457 10.90 -8.38 -8.79
CA CYS A 457 11.35 -7.26 -7.98
C CYS A 457 11.63 -7.71 -6.54
N PHE A 458 10.74 -8.47 -5.92
CA PHE A 458 10.96 -9.01 -4.57
C PHE A 458 12.21 -9.91 -4.51
N ALA A 459 12.45 -10.76 -5.52
CA ALA A 459 13.67 -11.58 -5.58
C ALA A 459 14.96 -10.71 -5.64
N VAL A 460 14.99 -9.64 -6.44
CA VAL A 460 16.14 -8.73 -6.49
C VAL A 460 16.30 -7.93 -5.20
N LEU A 461 15.18 -7.49 -4.59
CA LEU A 461 15.22 -6.73 -3.34
C LEU A 461 15.65 -7.59 -2.15
N LEU A 462 15.31 -8.89 -2.14
CA LEU A 462 15.87 -9.86 -1.20
C LEU A 462 17.37 -10.13 -1.40
N GLU A 463 17.91 -9.92 -2.60
CA GLU A 463 19.35 -10.10 -2.88
C GLU A 463 20.18 -8.84 -2.58
N LYS A 464 19.63 -7.65 -2.84
CA LYS A 464 20.39 -6.39 -2.89
C LYS A 464 19.80 -5.23 -2.10
N GLY A 465 18.58 -5.34 -1.57
CA GLY A 465 17.93 -4.26 -0.83
C GLY A 465 18.56 -4.06 0.55
N PRO A 466 18.38 -2.88 1.18
CA PRO A 466 18.59 -2.71 2.61
C PRO A 466 17.71 -3.64 3.45
N GLU A 467 18.11 -3.91 4.68
CA GLU A 467 17.48 -4.87 5.61
C GLU A 467 15.95 -4.71 5.73
N ALA A 468 15.45 -3.50 5.97
CA ALA A 468 14.01 -3.23 6.06
C ALA A 468 13.26 -3.50 4.73
N VAL A 469 13.92 -3.29 3.58
CA VAL A 469 13.36 -3.59 2.25
C VAL A 469 13.35 -5.10 2.02
N GLN A 470 14.39 -5.82 2.46
CA GLN A 470 14.43 -7.29 2.41
C GLN A 470 13.31 -7.88 3.27
N TYR A 471 13.16 -7.42 4.51
CA TYR A 471 12.12 -7.88 5.43
C TYR A 471 10.71 -7.71 4.86
N ASN A 472 10.35 -6.49 4.44
CA ASN A 472 9.03 -6.24 3.86
C ASN A 472 8.81 -7.01 2.53
N SER A 473 9.87 -7.28 1.76
CA SER A 473 9.79 -8.13 0.56
C SER A 473 9.57 -9.62 0.90
N ALA A 474 10.21 -10.12 1.96
CA ALA A 474 10.01 -11.49 2.45
C ALA A 474 8.57 -11.67 2.97
N MET A 475 8.07 -10.72 3.75
CA MET A 475 6.70 -10.75 4.28
C MET A 475 5.64 -10.65 3.17
N ALA A 476 5.85 -9.82 2.15
CA ALA A 476 4.98 -9.77 0.98
C ALA A 476 4.93 -11.13 0.24
N LEU A 477 6.09 -11.76 0.01
CA LEU A 477 6.15 -13.10 -0.59
C LEU A 477 5.52 -14.18 0.30
N MET A 478 5.65 -14.08 1.62
CA MET A 478 5.03 -15.00 2.57
C MET A 478 3.50 -14.98 2.46
N GLU A 479 2.85 -13.81 2.46
CA GLU A 479 1.39 -13.73 2.32
C GLU A 479 0.94 -14.16 0.91
N ILE A 480 1.62 -13.72 -0.16
CA ILE A 480 1.26 -14.11 -1.54
C ILE A 480 1.33 -15.64 -1.71
N THR A 481 2.33 -16.28 -1.13
CA THR A 481 2.44 -17.75 -1.18
C THR A 481 1.45 -18.43 -0.24
N ALA A 482 1.11 -17.87 0.92
CA ALA A 482 0.07 -18.40 1.81
C ALA A 482 -1.32 -18.37 1.14
N VAL A 483 -1.63 -17.32 0.38
CA VAL A 483 -2.85 -17.25 -0.44
C VAL A 483 -2.78 -18.28 -1.58
N ALA A 484 -1.64 -18.44 -2.25
CA ALA A 484 -1.45 -19.45 -3.28
C ALA A 484 -1.40 -20.90 -2.74
N GLU A 485 -1.13 -21.12 -1.46
CA GLU A 485 -1.28 -22.45 -0.85
C GLU A 485 -2.75 -22.86 -0.82
N LYS A 486 -3.63 -21.95 -0.39
CA LYS A 486 -5.09 -22.14 -0.32
C LYS A 486 -5.71 -22.19 -1.73
N ASP A 487 -5.33 -21.28 -2.63
CA ASP A 487 -5.92 -21.14 -3.96
C ASP A 487 -5.14 -21.90 -5.05
N ALA A 488 -5.79 -22.92 -5.64
CA ALA A 488 -5.16 -23.78 -6.64
C ALA A 488 -5.01 -23.14 -8.04
N GLU A 489 -5.76 -22.09 -8.36
CA GLU A 489 -5.63 -21.39 -9.65
C GLU A 489 -4.45 -20.43 -9.63
N LEU A 490 -4.38 -19.58 -8.60
CA LEU A 490 -3.27 -18.67 -8.33
C LEU A 490 -1.95 -19.42 -8.25
N ARG A 491 -1.94 -20.59 -7.58
CA ARG A 491 -0.76 -21.46 -7.53
C ARG A 491 -0.27 -21.87 -8.90
N LYS A 492 -1.18 -22.29 -9.79
CA LYS A 492 -0.87 -22.74 -11.16
C LYS A 492 -0.55 -21.59 -12.12
N SER A 493 -1.09 -20.39 -11.90
CA SER A 493 -0.84 -19.23 -12.75
C SER A 493 0.46 -18.51 -12.38
N ALA A 494 0.66 -18.20 -11.10
CA ALA A 494 1.79 -17.41 -10.59
C ALA A 494 3.08 -18.23 -10.46
N PHE A 495 3.02 -19.37 -9.76
CA PHE A 495 4.19 -20.13 -9.33
C PHE A 495 4.48 -21.33 -10.25
N LYS A 496 4.51 -21.07 -11.56
CA LYS A 496 4.92 -22.06 -12.57
C LYS A 496 6.42 -22.37 -12.38
N PRO A 497 6.84 -23.63 -12.13
CA PRO A 497 8.26 -23.95 -11.85
C PRO A 497 9.25 -23.59 -12.97
N ASN A 498 8.75 -23.46 -14.20
CA ASN A 498 9.57 -23.04 -15.35
C ASN A 498 9.65 -21.51 -15.53
N SER A 499 8.90 -20.72 -14.75
CA SER A 499 8.87 -19.26 -14.85
C SER A 499 10.16 -18.64 -14.30
N PRO A 500 10.81 -17.70 -15.01
CA PRO A 500 11.99 -16.99 -14.50
C PRO A 500 11.75 -16.30 -13.15
N ALA A 501 10.55 -15.72 -12.95
CA ALA A 501 10.21 -15.05 -11.70
C ALA A 501 10.06 -16.03 -10.53
N CYS A 502 9.44 -17.19 -10.75
CA CYS A 502 9.30 -18.23 -9.72
C CYS A 502 10.68 -18.80 -9.34
N LYS A 503 11.55 -19.05 -10.34
CA LYS A 503 12.93 -19.50 -10.09
C LYS A 503 13.73 -18.47 -9.30
N ALA A 504 13.73 -17.20 -9.72
CA ALA A 504 14.43 -16.14 -9.02
C ALA A 504 14.01 -15.99 -7.54
N VAL A 505 12.71 -16.11 -7.24
CA VAL A 505 12.20 -16.14 -5.86
C VAL A 505 12.72 -17.36 -5.10
N VAL A 506 12.54 -18.58 -5.65
CA VAL A 506 12.94 -19.82 -4.98
C VAL A 506 14.46 -19.87 -4.75
N ASP A 507 15.26 -19.50 -5.74
CA ASP A 507 16.73 -19.51 -5.65
C ASP A 507 17.24 -18.54 -4.57
N GLN A 508 16.66 -17.33 -4.50
CA GLN A 508 17.07 -16.33 -3.49
C GLN A 508 16.56 -16.69 -2.09
N VAL A 509 15.34 -17.21 -1.95
CA VAL A 509 14.78 -17.69 -0.68
C VAL A 509 15.58 -18.89 -0.14
N LEU A 510 15.97 -19.82 -1.02
CA LEU A 510 16.79 -20.97 -0.64
C LEU A 510 18.17 -20.55 -0.15
N LYS A 511 18.81 -19.58 -0.81
CA LYS A 511 20.09 -19.00 -0.36
C LYS A 511 20.03 -18.37 1.04
N ILE A 512 18.88 -17.80 1.42
CA ILE A 512 18.65 -17.28 2.78
C ILE A 512 18.52 -18.44 3.79
N ILE A 513 17.75 -19.48 3.43
CA ILE A 513 17.58 -20.70 4.24
C ILE A 513 18.93 -21.41 4.48
N GLU A 514 19.76 -21.54 3.45
CA GLU A 514 21.08 -22.17 3.52
C GLU A 514 22.07 -21.40 4.42
N LYS A 515 21.93 -20.06 4.50
CA LYS A 515 22.73 -19.22 5.39
C LYS A 515 22.34 -19.44 6.87
N ALA A 516 21.07 -19.74 7.16
CA ALA A 516 20.49 -19.97 8.49
C ALA A 516 20.58 -18.82 9.53
N ASP A 517 21.44 -17.82 9.34
CA ASP A 517 21.61 -16.69 10.27
C ASP A 517 21.00 -15.40 9.68
N SER A 518 19.67 -15.24 9.82
CA SER A 518 18.93 -14.05 9.38
C SER A 518 17.49 -14.00 9.92
N ASP A 519 17.03 -12.82 10.33
CA ASP A 519 15.63 -12.51 10.69
C ASP A 519 14.62 -12.80 9.56
N LEU A 520 15.11 -12.96 8.32
CA LEU A 520 14.32 -13.36 7.16
C LEU A 520 14.01 -14.86 7.10
N LEU A 521 14.64 -15.67 7.97
CA LEU A 521 14.59 -17.14 7.90
C LEU A 521 13.17 -17.69 8.03
N ILE A 522 12.42 -17.30 9.07
CA ILE A 522 11.05 -17.78 9.30
C ILE A 522 10.11 -17.43 8.12
N PRO A 523 10.05 -16.17 7.63
CA PRO A 523 9.33 -15.83 6.41
C PRO A 523 9.75 -16.67 5.18
N CYS A 524 11.05 -16.89 5.00
CA CYS A 524 11.60 -17.68 3.88
C CYS A 524 11.22 -19.17 3.94
N VAL A 525 11.31 -19.78 5.13
CA VAL A 525 10.88 -21.17 5.39
C VAL A 525 9.39 -21.34 5.07
N ARG A 526 8.56 -20.38 5.50
CA ARG A 526 7.12 -20.35 5.17
C ARG A 526 6.88 -20.23 3.67
N VAL A 527 7.60 -19.35 2.96
CA VAL A 527 7.51 -19.23 1.49
C VAL A 527 7.75 -20.57 0.80
N ILE A 528 8.80 -21.32 1.17
CA ILE A 528 9.07 -22.64 0.58
C ILE A 528 7.99 -23.66 0.96
N GLY A 529 7.58 -23.70 2.23
CA GLY A 529 6.53 -24.62 2.70
C GLY A 529 5.20 -24.39 1.98
N ASN A 530 4.77 -23.15 1.82
CA ASN A 530 3.54 -22.78 1.10
C ASN A 530 3.60 -23.19 -0.38
N LEU A 531 4.81 -23.19 -0.97
CA LEU A 531 5.06 -23.62 -2.34
C LEU A 531 5.26 -25.14 -2.50
N ALA A 532 5.20 -25.95 -1.44
CA ALA A 532 5.48 -27.40 -1.49
C ALA A 532 4.69 -28.18 -2.56
N ARG A 533 3.47 -27.71 -2.89
CA ARG A 533 2.59 -28.29 -3.94
C ARG A 533 2.81 -27.70 -5.35
N THR A 534 3.85 -26.90 -5.55
CA THR A 534 4.22 -26.32 -6.87
C THR A 534 5.38 -27.06 -7.52
N PHE A 535 6.29 -27.60 -6.72
CA PHE A 535 7.50 -28.24 -7.20
C PHE A 535 7.21 -29.54 -7.95
N LYS A 536 8.16 -29.95 -8.80
CA LYS A 536 8.10 -31.20 -9.57
C LYS A 536 8.92 -32.27 -8.84
N ALA A 537 8.68 -33.55 -9.13
CA ALA A 537 9.45 -34.67 -8.55
C ALA A 537 10.98 -34.53 -8.69
N THR A 538 11.45 -33.85 -9.75
CA THR A 538 12.87 -33.59 -10.01
C THR A 538 13.47 -32.44 -9.20
N GLU A 539 12.65 -31.70 -8.44
CA GLU A 539 12.99 -30.41 -7.84
C GLU A 539 12.86 -30.52 -6.32
N THR A 540 13.81 -31.23 -5.71
CA THR A 540 13.86 -31.58 -4.28
C THR A 540 14.91 -30.80 -3.48
N ARG A 541 15.68 -29.90 -4.12
CA ARG A 541 16.84 -29.20 -3.53
C ARG A 541 16.52 -28.32 -2.31
N MET A 542 15.26 -28.00 -2.06
CA MET A 542 14.81 -27.29 -0.86
C MET A 542 14.70 -28.18 0.39
N ILE A 543 14.58 -29.49 0.22
CA ILE A 543 14.32 -30.42 1.34
C ILE A 543 15.55 -30.54 2.24
N GLY A 544 16.76 -30.69 1.66
CA GLY A 544 18.00 -30.79 2.43
C GLY A 544 18.24 -29.59 3.35
N PRO A 545 18.20 -28.35 2.84
CA PRO A 545 18.34 -27.14 3.66
C PRO A 545 17.25 -27.00 4.73
N LEU A 546 15.98 -27.37 4.45
CA LEU A 546 14.92 -27.39 5.46
C LEU A 546 15.15 -28.46 6.54
N VAL A 547 15.63 -29.65 6.18
CA VAL A 547 15.96 -30.72 7.15
C VAL A 547 17.12 -30.29 8.05
N LYS A 548 18.10 -29.57 7.53
CA LYS A 548 19.21 -29.00 8.32
C LYS A 548 18.74 -28.00 9.39
N LEU A 549 17.59 -27.33 9.20
CA LEU A 549 17.01 -26.44 10.22
C LEU A 549 16.36 -27.18 11.40
N LEU A 550 16.23 -28.52 11.34
CA LEU A 550 15.77 -29.35 12.46
C LEU A 550 16.90 -29.69 13.46
N ASP A 551 18.16 -29.43 13.10
CA ASP A 551 19.34 -29.80 13.88
C ASP A 551 19.76 -28.67 14.84
N GLU A 552 19.44 -28.84 16.12
CA GLU A 552 19.85 -27.95 17.23
C GLU A 552 19.74 -26.44 16.88
N ARG A 553 18.51 -25.99 16.65
CA ARG A 553 18.14 -24.58 16.42
C ARG A 553 17.07 -24.12 17.41
N GLU A 554 16.89 -22.80 17.47
CA GLU A 554 15.78 -22.16 18.19
C GLU A 554 14.45 -22.86 17.90
N ALA A 555 13.61 -23.00 18.94
CA ALA A 555 12.36 -23.75 18.84
C ALA A 555 11.42 -23.22 17.75
N GLU A 556 11.38 -21.89 17.54
CA GLU A 556 10.58 -21.29 16.48
C GLU A 556 11.03 -21.71 15.07
N VAL A 557 12.35 -21.77 14.83
CA VAL A 557 12.93 -22.20 13.55
C VAL A 557 12.66 -23.69 13.32
N SER A 558 12.94 -24.52 14.32
CA SER A 558 12.71 -25.98 14.25
C SER A 558 11.23 -26.31 14.03
N ARG A 559 10.33 -25.54 14.65
CA ARG A 559 8.88 -25.64 14.49
C ARG A 559 8.44 -25.27 13.08
N GLU A 560 8.87 -24.14 12.55
CA GLU A 560 8.48 -23.68 11.20
C GLU A 560 9.08 -24.58 10.11
N ALA A 561 10.31 -25.08 10.29
CA ALA A 561 10.91 -26.08 9.40
C ALA A 561 10.09 -27.39 9.39
N SER A 562 9.66 -27.87 10.57
CA SER A 562 8.78 -29.05 10.68
C SER A 562 7.43 -28.82 9.98
N ILE A 563 6.81 -27.65 10.14
CA ILE A 563 5.56 -27.28 9.47
C ILE A 563 5.75 -27.18 7.94
N ALA A 564 6.86 -26.60 7.47
CA ALA A 564 7.16 -26.52 6.04
C ALA A 564 7.36 -27.91 5.44
N LEU A 565 8.19 -28.76 6.05
CA LEU A 565 8.42 -30.14 5.62
C LEU A 565 7.16 -31.01 5.67
N LYS A 566 6.24 -30.77 6.64
CA LYS A 566 4.91 -31.41 6.67
C LYS A 566 4.10 -31.12 5.40
N LYS A 567 4.24 -29.94 4.77
CA LYS A 567 3.58 -29.63 3.49
C LYS A 567 4.21 -30.36 2.29
N PHE A 568 5.44 -30.83 2.41
CA PHE A 568 6.09 -31.70 1.42
C PHE A 568 5.68 -33.17 1.59
N ALA A 569 5.64 -33.66 2.83
CA ALA A 569 5.34 -35.06 3.16
C ALA A 569 3.85 -35.38 3.34
N GLY A 570 2.96 -34.40 3.54
CA GLY A 570 1.55 -34.64 3.80
C GLY A 570 0.75 -35.09 2.58
N SER A 571 -0.29 -35.89 2.79
CA SER A 571 -1.14 -36.51 1.74
C SER A 571 -1.80 -35.51 0.75
N GLU A 572 -1.86 -34.22 1.09
CA GLU A 572 -2.30 -33.16 0.16
C GLU A 572 -1.32 -32.89 -1.00
N ASN A 573 -0.09 -33.40 -0.92
CA ASN A 573 0.95 -33.25 -1.92
C ASN A 573 1.09 -34.54 -2.74
N TYR A 574 0.82 -34.49 -4.05
CA TYR A 574 0.93 -35.66 -4.93
C TYR A 574 2.32 -36.34 -4.91
N LEU A 575 3.36 -35.59 -4.54
CA LEU A 575 4.75 -36.06 -4.46
C LEU A 575 5.16 -36.48 -3.05
N HIS A 576 4.20 -36.72 -2.15
CA HIS A 576 4.46 -37.01 -0.73
C HIS A 576 5.45 -38.17 -0.51
N VAL A 577 5.40 -39.23 -1.35
CA VAL A 577 6.33 -40.37 -1.27
C VAL A 577 7.77 -39.96 -1.61
N ASP A 578 7.98 -39.29 -2.74
CA ASP A 578 9.31 -38.87 -3.20
C ASP A 578 9.93 -37.84 -2.25
N HIS A 579 9.11 -36.91 -1.75
CA HIS A 579 9.53 -35.94 -0.75
C HIS A 579 9.85 -36.59 0.60
N SER A 580 9.05 -37.55 1.08
CA SER A 580 9.33 -38.27 2.32
C SER A 580 10.64 -39.06 2.22
N LYS A 581 10.91 -39.71 1.09
CA LYS A 581 12.20 -40.34 0.80
C LYS A 581 13.35 -39.34 0.83
N ALA A 582 13.20 -38.18 0.18
CA ALA A 582 14.23 -37.13 0.22
C ALA A 582 14.47 -36.57 1.63
N ILE A 583 13.44 -36.47 2.49
CA ILE A 583 13.57 -36.08 3.90
C ILE A 583 14.38 -37.13 4.68
N ILE A 584 14.09 -38.42 4.48
CA ILE A 584 14.85 -39.53 5.08
C ILE A 584 16.32 -39.47 4.64
N SER A 585 16.59 -39.37 3.32
CA SER A 585 17.95 -39.31 2.78
C SER A 585 18.74 -38.08 3.22
N ALA A 586 18.07 -36.98 3.58
CA ALA A 586 18.69 -35.80 4.19
C ALA A 586 18.97 -35.95 5.71
N GLY A 587 18.69 -37.12 6.30
CA GLY A 587 18.86 -37.39 7.73
C GLY A 587 17.69 -36.95 8.61
N GLY A 588 16.54 -36.60 8.03
CA GLY A 588 15.39 -36.04 8.76
C GLY A 588 14.85 -36.93 9.88
N ALA A 589 14.89 -38.26 9.72
CA ALA A 589 14.43 -39.20 10.74
C ALA A 589 15.11 -38.99 12.10
N LYS A 590 16.44 -38.86 12.13
CA LYS A 590 17.21 -38.66 13.37
C LYS A 590 16.79 -37.37 14.09
N HIS A 591 16.80 -36.24 13.37
CA HIS A 591 16.48 -34.93 13.95
C HIS A 591 15.02 -34.88 14.45
N LEU A 592 14.08 -35.46 13.71
CA LEU A 592 12.67 -35.52 14.13
C LEU A 592 12.48 -36.32 15.42
N ILE A 593 13.18 -37.45 15.58
CA ILE A 593 13.13 -38.23 16.82
C ILE A 593 13.68 -37.44 18.01
N GLN A 594 14.81 -36.72 17.82
CA GLN A 594 15.36 -35.84 18.84
C GLN A 594 14.37 -34.73 19.23
N LEU A 595 13.71 -34.09 18.26
CA LEU A 595 12.69 -33.07 18.50
C LEU A 595 11.43 -33.61 19.16
N VAL A 596 11.01 -34.85 18.88
CA VAL A 596 9.83 -35.49 19.50
C VAL A 596 10.09 -35.85 20.97
N TYR A 597 11.29 -36.31 21.32
CA TYR A 597 11.62 -36.65 22.72
C TYR A 597 12.06 -35.44 23.57
N PHE A 598 12.86 -34.54 23.00
CA PHE A 598 13.59 -33.51 23.76
C PHE A 598 13.28 -32.07 23.34
N GLY A 599 12.57 -31.87 22.23
CA GLY A 599 12.16 -30.53 21.79
C GLY A 599 11.11 -29.92 22.71
N GLU A 600 10.92 -28.61 22.61
CA GLU A 600 9.84 -27.91 23.31
C GLU A 600 8.45 -28.35 22.80
N GLN A 601 7.41 -28.24 23.64
CA GLN A 601 6.05 -28.68 23.32
C GLN A 601 5.51 -28.10 21.99
N MET A 602 5.88 -26.87 21.65
CA MET A 602 5.49 -26.23 20.38
C MET A 602 6.13 -26.87 19.13
N VAL A 603 7.24 -27.59 19.29
CA VAL A 603 8.00 -28.28 18.23
C VAL A 603 7.63 -29.77 18.17
N GLN A 604 7.43 -30.40 19.33
CA GLN A 604 7.10 -31.83 19.46
C GLN A 604 5.91 -32.23 18.59
N ILE A 605 4.81 -31.46 18.63
CA ILE A 605 3.60 -31.77 17.86
C ILE A 605 3.87 -31.69 16.34
N PRO A 606 4.38 -30.58 15.75
CA PRO A 606 4.74 -30.55 14.34
C PRO A 606 5.76 -31.60 13.90
N ALA A 607 6.78 -31.89 14.72
CA ALA A 607 7.78 -32.91 14.43
C ALA A 607 7.15 -34.32 14.40
N LEU A 608 6.27 -34.64 15.35
CA LEU A 608 5.54 -35.91 15.41
C LEU A 608 4.58 -36.07 14.22
N VAL A 609 3.83 -35.02 13.86
CA VAL A 609 2.93 -35.02 12.70
C VAL A 609 3.73 -35.34 11.42
N LEU A 610 4.87 -34.67 11.22
CA LEU A 610 5.76 -34.90 10.08
C LEU A 610 6.33 -36.33 10.08
N LEU A 611 6.86 -36.81 11.21
CA LEU A 611 7.37 -38.17 11.34
C LEU A 611 6.29 -39.22 11.04
N SER A 612 5.05 -38.96 11.44
CA SER A 612 3.90 -39.84 11.18
C SER A 612 3.53 -39.88 9.70
N TYR A 613 3.55 -38.75 8.98
CA TYR A 613 3.36 -38.73 7.52
C TYR A 613 4.49 -39.48 6.78
N ILE A 614 5.74 -39.32 7.21
CA ILE A 614 6.88 -40.04 6.62
C ILE A 614 6.71 -41.56 6.82
N ALA A 615 6.38 -42.00 8.03
CA ALA A 615 6.10 -43.39 8.36
C ALA A 615 4.90 -43.97 7.60
N LEU A 616 3.82 -43.19 7.45
CA LEU A 616 2.63 -43.55 6.67
C LEU A 616 2.94 -43.81 5.19
N HIS A 617 3.80 -42.98 4.59
CA HIS A 617 4.04 -42.98 3.14
C HIS A 617 5.28 -43.77 2.70
N VAL A 618 6.22 -44.05 3.60
CA VAL A 618 7.44 -44.84 3.32
C VAL A 618 7.70 -45.88 4.42
N PRO A 619 6.73 -46.77 4.75
CA PRO A 619 6.88 -47.75 5.83
C PRO A 619 7.93 -48.85 5.54
N ASP A 620 8.44 -48.89 4.31
CA ASP A 620 9.44 -49.83 3.79
C ASP A 620 10.89 -49.32 3.89
N SER A 621 11.13 -48.10 4.40
CA SER A 621 12.48 -47.55 4.58
C SER A 621 13.26 -48.30 5.68
N GLU A 622 14.46 -48.76 5.31
CA GLU A 622 15.41 -49.38 6.24
C GLU A 622 15.89 -48.38 7.30
N GLU A 623 16.03 -47.10 6.95
CA GLU A 623 16.45 -46.04 7.85
C GLU A 623 15.41 -45.76 8.95
N LEU A 624 14.11 -45.82 8.66
CA LEU A 624 13.05 -45.68 9.69
C LEU A 624 13.04 -46.88 10.64
N ALA A 625 13.38 -48.08 10.16
CA ALA A 625 13.51 -49.27 10.99
C ALA A 625 14.76 -49.20 11.89
N LEU A 626 15.92 -48.82 11.33
CA LEU A 626 17.18 -48.63 12.05
C LEU A 626 17.11 -47.50 13.09
N ALA A 627 16.29 -46.47 12.86
CA ALA A 627 16.04 -45.38 13.80
C ALA A 627 14.91 -45.69 14.80
N GLU A 628 14.40 -46.92 14.86
CA GLU A 628 13.36 -47.38 15.80
C GLU A 628 12.07 -46.53 15.81
N VAL A 629 11.71 -45.92 14.68
CA VAL A 629 10.59 -44.95 14.57
C VAL A 629 9.27 -45.50 15.11
N LEU A 630 9.01 -46.81 14.96
CA LEU A 630 7.82 -47.46 15.51
C LEU A 630 7.73 -47.29 17.04
N GLY A 631 8.85 -47.45 17.76
CA GLY A 631 8.91 -47.25 19.22
C GLY A 631 8.64 -45.80 19.63
N VAL A 632 9.05 -44.84 18.79
CA VAL A 632 8.78 -43.41 18.99
C VAL A 632 7.29 -43.09 18.83
N LEU A 633 6.64 -43.62 17.79
CA LEU A 633 5.19 -43.45 17.58
C LEU A 633 4.37 -44.18 18.66
N GLU A 634 4.82 -45.36 19.11
CA GLU A 634 4.25 -46.05 20.27
C GLU A 634 4.33 -45.22 21.55
N TRP A 635 5.51 -44.69 21.86
CA TRP A 635 5.72 -43.82 23.03
C TRP A 635 4.82 -42.57 22.96
N ALA A 636 4.74 -41.93 21.79
CA ALA A 636 3.92 -40.75 21.56
C ALA A 636 2.42 -41.05 21.75
N SER A 637 1.93 -42.19 21.25
CA SER A 637 0.52 -42.60 21.41
C SER A 637 0.09 -42.81 22.88
N LYS A 638 1.06 -42.96 23.79
CA LYS A 638 0.84 -43.13 25.24
C LYS A 638 0.90 -41.79 26.02
N GLN A 639 1.20 -40.66 25.37
CA GLN A 639 1.32 -39.35 26.03
C GLN A 639 -0.03 -38.61 26.08
N SER A 640 -0.43 -38.18 27.29
CA SER A 640 -1.71 -37.50 27.51
C SER A 640 -1.87 -36.19 26.73
N PHE A 641 -0.79 -35.42 26.55
CA PHE A 641 -0.82 -34.15 25.81
C PHE A 641 -0.93 -34.33 24.28
N MET A 642 -0.73 -35.54 23.75
CA MET A 642 -0.94 -35.87 22.34
C MET A 642 -2.37 -36.38 22.04
N GLN A 643 -3.14 -36.76 23.07
CA GLN A 643 -4.49 -37.33 22.95
C GLN A 643 -5.63 -36.29 22.78
N HIS A 644 -5.28 -35.01 22.60
CA HIS A 644 -6.26 -33.92 22.50
C HIS A 644 -6.61 -33.54 21.05
N ASP A 645 -5.99 -34.19 20.05
CA ASP A 645 -6.24 -33.97 18.61
C ASP A 645 -6.57 -35.30 17.93
N GLU A 646 -7.86 -35.49 17.62
CA GLU A 646 -8.41 -36.67 16.95
C GLU A 646 -7.77 -36.92 15.56
N THR A 647 -7.34 -35.86 14.87
CA THR A 647 -6.68 -35.96 13.56
C THR A 647 -5.23 -36.43 13.67
N LEU A 648 -4.55 -36.06 14.76
CA LEU A 648 -3.23 -36.59 15.08
C LEU A 648 -3.31 -38.04 15.56
N GLU A 649 -4.28 -38.39 16.40
CA GLU A 649 -4.46 -39.77 16.87
C GLU A 649 -4.74 -40.73 15.70
N THR A 650 -5.66 -40.40 14.81
CA THR A 650 -5.96 -41.21 13.63
C THR A 650 -4.75 -41.37 12.70
N LEU A 651 -3.98 -40.30 12.48
CA LEU A 651 -2.73 -40.34 11.71
C LEU A 651 -1.68 -41.25 12.38
N LEU A 652 -1.52 -41.19 13.70
CA LEU A 652 -0.59 -42.01 14.47
C LEU A 652 -0.94 -43.50 14.38
N GLN A 653 -2.21 -43.87 14.50
CA GLN A 653 -2.62 -45.28 14.44
C GLN A 653 -2.41 -45.89 13.04
N GLU A 654 -2.76 -45.18 11.96
CA GLU A 654 -2.49 -45.67 10.60
C GLU A 654 -0.98 -45.75 10.33
N ALA A 655 -0.19 -44.73 10.71
CA ALA A 655 1.26 -44.74 10.54
C ALA A 655 1.94 -45.91 11.27
N LYS A 656 1.52 -46.21 12.50
CA LYS A 656 1.98 -47.39 13.26
C LYS A 656 1.58 -48.70 12.57
N SER A 657 0.30 -48.87 12.23
CA SER A 657 -0.20 -50.09 11.58
C SER A 657 0.55 -50.39 10.27
N ARG A 658 0.91 -49.36 9.50
CA ARG A 658 1.74 -49.47 8.30
C ARG A 658 3.17 -49.93 8.61
N LEU A 659 3.86 -49.32 9.57
CA LEU A 659 5.21 -49.74 9.96
C LEU A 659 5.23 -51.17 10.52
N GLU A 660 4.30 -51.52 11.42
CA GLU A 660 4.18 -52.86 12.01
C GLU A 660 4.03 -53.94 10.93
N LEU A 661 3.20 -53.70 9.91
CA LEU A 661 2.95 -54.63 8.81
C LEU A 661 4.19 -54.86 7.93
N TYR A 662 5.07 -53.88 7.79
CA TYR A 662 6.32 -54.02 7.02
C TYR A 662 7.47 -54.59 7.85
N GLN A 663 7.66 -54.14 9.09
CA GLN A 663 8.73 -54.62 9.97
C GLN A 663 8.51 -56.09 10.36
N SER A 664 7.26 -56.52 10.63
CA SER A 664 6.92 -57.93 10.86
C SER A 664 7.16 -58.84 9.64
N ARG A 665 7.07 -58.31 8.41
CA ARG A 665 7.46 -59.02 7.18
C ARG A 665 8.98 -59.09 7.02
N GLY A 666 9.68 -58.00 7.35
CA GLY A 666 11.15 -57.93 7.35
C GLY A 666 11.79 -58.98 8.26
N SER A 667 11.25 -59.21 9.46
CA SER A 667 11.76 -60.21 10.42
C SER A 667 11.78 -61.65 9.88
N ARG A 668 11.04 -61.98 8.81
CA ARG A 668 11.15 -63.29 8.11
C ARG A 668 12.29 -63.36 7.09
N GLY A 669 12.84 -62.23 6.66
CA GLY A 669 14.00 -62.13 5.78
C GLY A 669 15.33 -61.90 6.51
N PHE A 670 15.32 -61.18 7.63
CA PHE A 670 16.56 -60.80 8.33
C PHE A 670 17.36 -61.97 8.93
N HIS A 671 16.72 -63.11 9.22
CA HIS A 671 17.45 -64.31 9.67
C HIS A 671 18.33 -64.97 8.60
N HIS A 672 18.24 -64.58 7.31
CA HIS A 672 18.98 -65.24 6.24
C HIS A 672 20.23 -64.47 5.73
N LYS A 673 20.48 -63.25 6.22
CA LYS A 673 21.63 -62.41 5.78
C LYS A 673 22.70 -62.15 6.85
N LEU A 674 22.61 -62.79 8.02
CA LEU A 674 23.64 -62.76 9.07
C LEU A 674 24.53 -64.02 9.09
N HIS A 675 24.49 -64.83 8.02
CA HIS A 675 25.22 -66.10 7.91
C HIS A 675 25.87 -66.37 6.53
N GLN A 676 26.21 -65.31 5.78
CA GLN A 676 27.15 -65.35 4.65
C GLN A 676 28.07 -64.14 4.68
#